data_AF-E6XC36-F1
#
_entry.id   AF-E6XC36-F1
#
_cell.length_a   1.000
_cell.length_b   1.000
_cell.length_c   1.000
_cell.angle_alpha   90.00
_cell.angle_beta   90.00
_cell.angle_gamma   90.00
#
_symmetry.space_group_name_H-M   'P 1'
#
loop_
_entity.id
_entity.type
_entity.pdbx_description
1 polymer ?
#
loop_
_entity_poly.entity_id
_entity_poly.type
_entity_poly.pdbx_seq_one_letter_code
_entity_poly.pdbx_strand_id
1 'polypeptide(L)'
;MDKIFNNDFRDSLLTGFIDKSLESDALYQPELLVNRKIPRKKVLTTIIKELENCESFYISVAFVTTSGVATLINTFKTLEEKGVKGKILVSQYLNFTQPEALKRLLQFQNIELKIITKEDSHSKGYIFKHSEYYNLVIGSSNLTSSALSTNKEWNMKVSARYSSSLVDKVINEFQDDFEIGEIVDETYIEKYEDIYKKQSLVYKKSKEELSKELNLEITPNSMQTEALENLKNLRKLNNKALIISATGTGKTYLAAFDAKDFNPKKLLFVVHRLNIAKKAMKTFQTIFRDTRTMGLYSGQQRELDKDFLFSTVQTISKSNHLEQFEKDFFDYIIIDESHRSGADSYIRLIDYFNPRFLLGMTATPDRTDDKDIYTLYDHNIAYEIRLNKAMEENMLIPFHYYGVTDLSVNDEILENESDFRLLTADERVSKIISKIEFYGSDNGITRGLIFCSKKDEAKELSDKFNQKGYKTVALTGDSSEQERTNAIELLESDDLAIKLDYIFTIDIFNEGIDIPKINQVIMIRPTQSAIIFIQQLGRGLRKTDNKYYLTIIDFIGNYKNNYLIPIALYGDTSFNKDKIRKLISEGSSMIPGESTINFDEITKEKIYASIDSAKMQLLSDLKIDYNNLKSRIGRIPMMMDFVNNEAREPFSFIEYSKSYFNFINKVDKTFDKFLDKNLSGLLELFSKEINNAKRVEESIILKELLNNHELSISNLNELIFEKYHYKPSAETIKSCISNINFSFIRKEEKIIFIENRTFKFYDEFITLLSNTTFKEFLLDSITYSIHTFNKNFNKDYYRDGLLLFNKYSRKDVCRLLNWENDVSSTVYGYRTRNEITPCFVTYHKSDDIEDTIKYNDYFVSPSVFAWESRSNRKLSSQEIKNVVASKRILLFVKKEDAEGTDFYFMGDVSIIKNSIQQAEMPESSKPVVHFKFQLEQPVKDDLYNYITAVKEEKLAPNNLNFEIKSKEEGKVSEFTIPLYDFHAAAGSFSEMQDEKDYSLLPVQERFATQEFFACKVIGESMNKIIPNNSICLFKKNVTGSRNGKILLIENRDALDPDFNSAFTIKTYTSEKIITEEGWQHNSIILKPNSYNDNFKNILINEDNSNEMRVIGEFIKVLN
;
A
#
# COMPACT_ATOMS: atom_id res chain seq x y z
N MET A 1 -15.83 -12.80 36.04
CA MET A 1 -15.67 -11.81 34.95
C MET A 1 -16.51 -10.58 35.24
N ASP A 2 -17.78 -10.73 35.62
CA ASP A 2 -18.73 -9.62 35.87
C ASP A 2 -18.25 -8.54 36.86
N LYS A 3 -17.52 -8.90 37.94
CA LYS A 3 -16.99 -7.91 38.89
C LYS A 3 -15.88 -7.03 38.30
N ILE A 4 -15.08 -7.55 37.38
CA ILE A 4 -13.97 -6.83 36.76
C ILE A 4 -14.53 -5.87 35.71
N PHE A 5 -15.40 -6.37 34.82
CA PHE A 5 -16.12 -5.56 33.84
C PHE A 5 -16.89 -4.39 34.49
N ASN A 6 -17.56 -4.64 35.63
CA ASN A 6 -18.28 -3.59 36.36
C ASN A 6 -17.37 -2.50 36.94
N ASN A 7 -16.14 -2.84 37.33
CA ASN A 7 -15.19 -1.86 37.83
C ASN A 7 -14.62 -1.04 36.67
N ASP A 8 -14.18 -1.70 35.60
CA ASP A 8 -13.61 -1.03 34.42
C ASP A 8 -14.62 -0.04 33.78
N PHE A 9 -15.88 -0.45 33.65
CA PHE A 9 -16.95 0.41 33.14
C PHE A 9 -17.24 1.60 34.07
N ARG A 10 -17.25 1.37 35.38
CA ARG A 10 -17.45 2.44 36.38
C ARG A 10 -16.30 3.45 36.33
N ASP A 11 -15.06 2.98 36.31
CA ASP A 11 -13.88 3.84 36.31
C ASP A 11 -13.80 4.67 35.02
N SER A 12 -14.25 4.10 33.89
CA SER A 12 -14.37 4.80 32.60
C SER A 12 -15.38 5.94 32.64
N LEU A 13 -16.55 5.72 33.28
CA LEU A 13 -17.54 6.77 33.50
C LEU A 13 -17.01 7.88 34.43
N LEU A 14 -16.34 7.51 35.52
CA LEU A 14 -15.73 8.48 36.43
C LEU A 14 -14.68 9.31 35.70
N THR A 15 -13.88 8.68 34.86
CA THR A 15 -12.82 9.37 34.09
C THR A 15 -13.40 10.38 33.11
N GLY A 16 -14.41 9.98 32.34
CA GLY A 16 -14.98 10.84 31.30
C GLY A 16 -15.90 11.95 31.80
N PHE A 17 -16.63 11.72 32.90
CA PHE A 17 -17.63 12.68 33.40
C PHE A 17 -17.21 13.44 34.67
N ILE A 18 -16.23 12.92 35.44
CA ILE A 18 -15.86 13.50 36.74
C ILE A 18 -14.41 13.97 36.78
N ASP A 19 -13.45 13.09 36.49
CA ASP A 19 -12.02 13.39 36.64
C ASP A 19 -11.15 12.66 35.60
N LYS A 20 -10.65 13.43 34.63
CA LYS A 20 -9.75 12.96 33.56
C LYS A 20 -8.41 12.37 34.04
N SER A 21 -8.05 12.55 35.31
CA SER A 21 -6.79 12.03 35.87
C SER A 21 -6.87 10.58 36.33
N LEU A 22 -8.07 10.00 36.35
CA LEU A 22 -8.30 8.60 36.70
C LEU A 22 -7.89 7.69 35.53
N GLU A 23 -7.20 6.59 35.84
CA GLU A 23 -6.90 5.54 34.86
C GLU A 23 -8.12 4.64 34.67
N SER A 24 -8.50 4.41 33.42
CA SER A 24 -9.62 3.53 33.06
C SER A 24 -9.52 3.08 31.60
N ASP A 25 -10.36 2.12 31.23
CA ASP A 25 -10.41 1.60 29.87
C ASP A 25 -11.01 2.62 28.89
N ALA A 26 -10.21 3.04 27.91
CA ALA A 26 -10.63 3.99 26.88
C ALA A 26 -11.84 3.50 26.06
N LEU A 27 -12.10 2.19 26.03
CA LEU A 27 -13.20 1.59 25.27
C LEU A 27 -14.58 2.11 25.73
N TYR A 28 -14.78 2.32 27.03
CA TYR A 28 -16.07 2.69 27.63
C TYR A 28 -16.15 4.17 28.03
N GLN A 29 -15.08 4.93 27.84
CA GLN A 29 -15.08 6.35 28.13
C GLN A 29 -16.00 7.09 27.13
N PRO A 30 -16.77 8.09 27.60
CA PRO A 30 -17.50 8.97 26.70
C PRO A 30 -16.53 9.74 25.81
N GLU A 31 -16.86 9.87 24.53
CA GLU A 31 -15.99 10.49 23.53
C GLU A 31 -16.73 11.58 22.74
N LEU A 32 -16.08 12.74 22.57
CA LEU A 32 -16.53 13.76 21.63
C LEU A 32 -16.04 13.42 20.22
N LEU A 33 -16.96 13.02 19.35
CA LEU A 33 -16.69 12.72 17.95
C LEU A 33 -16.87 13.97 17.09
N VAL A 34 -15.80 14.32 16.37
CA VAL A 34 -15.72 15.52 15.53
C VAL A 34 -14.94 15.21 14.26
N ASN A 35 -15.28 15.90 13.17
CA ASN A 35 -14.45 15.90 11.97
C ASN A 35 -13.33 16.94 12.12
N ARG A 36 -12.07 16.52 11.94
CA ARG A 36 -10.88 17.40 11.98
C ARG A 36 -9.92 17.06 10.84
N LYS A 37 -9.30 18.10 10.27
CA LYS A 37 -8.27 17.95 9.25
C LYS A 37 -6.92 17.50 9.85
N ILE A 38 -6.54 18.05 11.02
CA ILE A 38 -5.23 17.81 11.67
C ILE A 38 -5.40 17.71 13.20
N PRO A 39 -4.99 16.60 13.86
CA PRO A 39 -4.82 15.29 13.24
C PRO A 39 -6.14 14.86 12.56
N ARG A 40 -6.05 14.08 11.48
CA ARG A 40 -7.22 13.67 10.71
C ARG A 40 -8.12 12.79 11.59
N LYS A 41 -9.36 13.22 11.80
CA LYS A 41 -10.41 12.48 12.52
C LYS A 41 -11.72 12.62 11.77
N LYS A 42 -12.47 11.52 11.65
CA LYS A 42 -13.79 11.47 11.00
C LYS A 42 -14.77 10.77 11.94
N VAL A 43 -15.99 11.27 12.01
CA VAL A 43 -17.10 10.57 12.68
C VAL A 43 -17.35 9.22 12.00
N LEU A 44 -17.19 9.16 10.67
CA LEU A 44 -17.29 7.95 9.85
C LEU A 44 -16.44 6.79 10.41
N THR A 45 -15.20 7.06 10.82
CA THR A 45 -14.28 6.02 11.30
C THR A 45 -14.82 5.35 12.56
N THR A 46 -15.39 6.13 13.48
CA THR A 46 -16.02 5.57 14.68
C THR A 46 -17.30 4.82 14.35
N ILE A 47 -18.15 5.34 13.46
CA ILE A 47 -19.40 4.66 13.05
C ILE A 47 -19.11 3.31 12.39
N ILE A 48 -18.13 3.23 11.48
CA ILE A 48 -17.71 1.96 10.86
C ILE A 48 -17.24 0.98 11.94
N LYS A 49 -16.37 1.43 12.85
CA LYS A 49 -15.86 0.59 13.94
C LYS A 49 -16.99 0.04 14.82
N GLU A 50 -17.97 0.86 15.18
CA GLU A 50 -19.09 0.42 16.01
C GLU A 50 -20.00 -0.56 15.26
N LEU A 51 -20.25 -0.32 13.97
CA LEU A 51 -20.99 -1.23 13.10
C LEU A 51 -20.30 -2.61 13.03
N GLU A 52 -19.00 -2.65 12.76
CA GLU A 52 -18.23 -3.89 12.59
C GLU A 52 -18.23 -4.81 13.82
N ASN A 53 -18.42 -4.24 15.02
CA ASN A 53 -18.33 -4.95 16.30
C ASN A 53 -19.69 -5.20 16.98
N CYS A 54 -20.81 -4.69 16.44
CA CYS A 54 -22.11 -4.80 17.07
C CYS A 54 -22.86 -6.11 16.75
N GLU A 55 -23.78 -6.51 17.65
CA GLU A 55 -24.73 -7.62 17.46
C GLU A 55 -26.02 -7.18 16.72
N SER A 56 -26.36 -5.90 16.81
CA SER A 56 -27.46 -5.25 16.10
C SER A 56 -27.31 -3.74 16.16
N PHE A 57 -27.89 -3.02 15.19
CA PHE A 57 -27.79 -1.56 15.15
C PHE A 57 -29.13 -0.88 14.84
N TYR A 58 -29.26 0.36 15.32
CA TYR A 58 -30.41 1.23 15.06
C TYR A 58 -29.91 2.61 14.64
N ILE A 59 -30.41 3.13 13.53
CA ILE A 59 -30.05 4.45 13.01
C ILE A 59 -31.33 5.25 12.87
N SER A 60 -31.40 6.40 13.53
CA SER A 60 -32.50 7.37 13.40
C SER A 60 -31.91 8.71 12.99
N VAL A 61 -32.09 9.07 11.71
CA VAL A 61 -31.49 10.28 11.13
C VAL A 61 -32.53 11.06 10.33
N ALA A 62 -32.49 12.39 10.44
CA ALA A 62 -33.41 13.25 9.70
C ALA A 62 -33.31 13.06 8.18
N PHE A 63 -32.08 12.96 7.66
CA PHE A 63 -31.85 12.86 6.22
C PHE A 63 -30.80 11.80 5.89
N VAL A 64 -31.00 11.13 4.77
CA VAL A 64 -30.02 10.23 4.15
C VAL A 64 -29.73 10.65 2.71
N THR A 65 -28.45 10.60 2.35
CA THR A 65 -27.98 10.87 0.98
C THR A 65 -27.30 9.65 0.40
N THR A 66 -27.29 9.55 -0.92
CA THR A 66 -26.64 8.48 -1.68
C THR A 66 -25.16 8.40 -1.35
N SER A 67 -24.47 9.54 -1.20
CA SER A 67 -23.07 9.56 -0.78
C SER A 67 -22.88 9.08 0.65
N GLY A 68 -23.81 9.39 1.56
CA GLY A 68 -23.78 8.86 2.93
C GLY A 68 -23.85 7.33 2.94
N VAL A 69 -24.80 6.75 2.20
CA VAL A 69 -24.94 5.28 2.08
C VAL A 69 -23.70 4.67 1.43
N ALA A 70 -23.17 5.29 0.36
CA ALA A 70 -21.97 4.80 -0.33
C ALA A 70 -20.74 4.68 0.59
N THR A 71 -20.63 5.52 1.64
CA THR A 71 -19.54 5.43 2.63
C THR A 71 -19.62 4.19 3.53
N LEU A 72 -20.82 3.62 3.72
CA LEU A 72 -21.08 2.47 4.61
C LEU A 72 -21.51 1.20 3.86
N ILE A 73 -21.61 1.24 2.53
CA ILE A 73 -22.20 0.17 1.73
C ILE A 73 -21.52 -1.19 1.92
N ASN A 74 -20.18 -1.22 2.01
CA ASN A 74 -19.44 -2.46 2.28
C ASN A 74 -19.63 -2.93 3.73
N THR A 75 -19.68 -2.01 4.69
CA THR A 75 -19.96 -2.36 6.10
C THR A 75 -21.34 -2.99 6.25
N PHE A 76 -22.37 -2.43 5.59
CA PHE A 76 -23.70 -3.04 5.57
C PHE A 76 -23.70 -4.43 4.93
N LYS A 77 -22.92 -4.62 3.86
CA LYS A 77 -22.77 -5.93 3.22
C LYS A 77 -22.15 -6.97 4.15
N THR A 78 -21.05 -6.62 4.80
CA THR A 78 -20.39 -7.50 5.79
C THR A 78 -21.31 -7.83 6.96
N LEU A 79 -22.15 -6.88 7.40
CA LEU A 79 -23.13 -7.14 8.46
C LEU A 79 -24.24 -8.08 8.00
N GLU A 80 -24.69 -7.97 6.75
CA GLU A 80 -25.64 -8.91 6.14
C GLU A 80 -25.06 -10.33 6.11
N GLU A 81 -23.82 -10.48 5.66
CA GLU A 81 -23.10 -11.76 5.59
C GLU A 81 -22.91 -12.38 6.99
N LYS A 82 -22.70 -11.55 8.02
CA LYS A 82 -22.64 -11.98 9.44
C LYS A 82 -24.00 -12.22 10.08
N GLY A 83 -25.12 -11.93 9.38
CA GLY A 83 -26.47 -12.05 9.91
C GLY A 83 -26.84 -11.02 10.99
N VAL A 84 -26.09 -9.92 11.08
CA VAL A 84 -26.33 -8.83 12.04
C VAL A 84 -27.51 -7.98 11.55
N LYS A 85 -28.56 -7.85 12.37
CA LYS A 85 -29.79 -7.14 12.01
C LYS A 85 -29.71 -5.64 12.31
N GLY A 86 -30.27 -4.83 11.41
CA GLY A 86 -30.32 -3.38 11.50
C GLY A 86 -31.73 -2.82 11.35
N LYS A 87 -32.01 -1.69 12.03
CA LYS A 87 -33.20 -0.87 11.78
C LYS A 87 -32.78 0.54 11.43
N ILE A 88 -33.30 1.07 10.32
CA ILE A 88 -33.01 2.42 9.88
C ILE A 88 -34.33 3.20 9.75
N LEU A 89 -34.39 4.31 10.48
CA LEU A 89 -35.47 5.28 10.43
C LEU A 89 -34.95 6.58 9.83
N VAL A 90 -35.64 7.04 8.81
CA VAL A 90 -35.36 8.34 8.17
C VAL A 90 -36.60 9.23 8.19
N SER A 91 -36.45 10.49 7.80
CA SER A 91 -37.57 11.43 7.76
C SER A 91 -37.80 11.99 6.36
N GLN A 92 -39.06 12.28 6.06
CA GLN A 92 -39.49 13.07 4.90
C GLN A 92 -39.38 14.58 5.18
N TYR A 93 -38.97 14.99 6.40
CA TYR A 93 -38.72 16.38 6.76
C TYR A 93 -37.89 17.09 5.69
N LEU A 94 -38.36 18.26 5.24
CA LEU A 94 -37.79 19.07 4.16
C LEU A 94 -37.55 18.35 2.82
N ASN A 95 -38.02 17.11 2.64
CA ASN A 95 -37.78 16.24 1.49
C ASN A 95 -36.30 16.15 1.04
N PHE A 96 -35.35 16.17 1.99
CA PHE A 96 -33.91 16.09 1.68
C PHE A 96 -33.39 14.66 1.51
N THR A 97 -34.11 13.67 2.03
CA THR A 97 -33.78 12.26 1.84
C THR A 97 -33.79 11.91 0.36
N GLN A 98 -32.68 11.37 -0.15
CA GLN A 98 -32.55 11.05 -1.57
C GLN A 98 -33.25 9.72 -1.90
N PRO A 99 -34.14 9.66 -2.91
CA PRO A 99 -34.79 8.41 -3.31
C PRO A 99 -33.81 7.30 -3.67
N GLU A 100 -32.72 7.64 -4.34
CA GLU A 100 -31.65 6.68 -4.69
C GLU A 100 -30.94 6.11 -3.45
N ALA A 101 -30.82 6.89 -2.38
CA ALA A 101 -30.27 6.40 -1.12
C ALA A 101 -31.18 5.34 -0.45
N LEU A 102 -32.50 5.53 -0.54
CA LEU A 102 -33.47 4.55 -0.10
C LEU A 102 -33.38 3.26 -0.92
N LYS A 103 -33.31 3.38 -2.26
CA LYS A 103 -33.13 2.22 -3.16
C LYS A 103 -31.90 1.40 -2.79
N ARG A 104 -30.78 2.06 -2.49
CA ARG A 104 -29.54 1.40 -2.06
C ARG A 104 -29.66 0.72 -0.71
N LEU A 105 -30.35 1.32 0.27
CA LEU A 105 -30.57 0.69 1.57
C LEU A 105 -31.48 -0.54 1.48
N LEU A 106 -32.46 -0.54 0.56
CA LEU A 106 -33.34 -1.70 0.33
C LEU A 106 -32.65 -2.92 -0.27
N GLN A 107 -31.42 -2.79 -0.77
CA GLN A 107 -30.64 -3.92 -1.27
C GLN A 107 -30.24 -4.91 -0.17
N PHE A 108 -30.27 -4.48 1.10
CA PHE A 108 -29.81 -5.26 2.26
C PHE A 108 -30.99 -5.93 2.97
N GLN A 109 -30.98 -7.27 3.02
CA GLN A 109 -32.05 -8.06 3.62
C GLN A 109 -32.07 -8.01 5.15
N ASN A 110 -30.93 -7.67 5.76
CA ASN A 110 -30.78 -7.53 7.21
C ASN A 110 -31.24 -6.17 7.74
N ILE A 111 -31.63 -5.22 6.87
CA ILE A 111 -32.03 -3.86 7.25
C ILE A 111 -33.55 -3.69 7.11
N GLU A 112 -34.21 -3.34 8.21
CA GLU A 112 -35.59 -2.88 8.20
C GLU A 112 -35.61 -1.35 8.04
N LEU A 113 -36.10 -0.87 6.89
CA LEU A 113 -36.10 0.55 6.52
C LEU A 113 -37.50 1.16 6.63
N LYS A 114 -37.61 2.25 7.40
CA LYS A 114 -38.85 3.02 7.54
C LYS A 114 -38.61 4.53 7.42
N ILE A 115 -39.67 5.27 7.11
CA ILE A 115 -39.65 6.72 6.97
C ILE A 115 -40.80 7.39 7.71
N ILE A 116 -40.49 8.45 8.47
CA ILE A 116 -41.50 9.30 9.12
C ILE A 116 -42.00 10.35 8.11
N THR A 117 -43.31 10.41 7.92
CA THR A 117 -43.98 11.29 6.94
C THR A 117 -44.86 12.37 7.58
N LYS A 118 -45.34 12.14 8.81
CA LYS A 118 -46.39 12.95 9.48
C LYS A 118 -45.87 13.92 10.54
N GLU A 119 -44.63 13.74 10.97
CA GLU A 119 -44.01 14.56 12.02
C GLU A 119 -42.67 15.13 11.55
N ASP A 120 -42.32 16.31 12.06
CA ASP A 120 -41.01 16.94 11.82
C ASP A 120 -39.93 16.24 12.68
N SER A 121 -39.63 14.98 12.34
CA SER A 121 -38.56 14.22 12.99
C SER A 121 -37.21 14.69 12.48
N HIS A 122 -36.38 15.21 13.40
CA HIS A 122 -35.04 15.73 13.13
C HIS A 122 -33.97 15.03 14.00
N SER A 123 -34.26 13.81 14.46
CA SER A 123 -33.37 12.95 15.24
C SER A 123 -32.07 12.64 14.50
N LYS A 124 -31.00 12.41 15.26
CA LYS A 124 -29.65 12.02 14.78
C LYS A 124 -28.99 11.15 15.83
N GLY A 125 -29.34 9.87 15.80
CA GLY A 125 -28.88 8.86 16.71
C GLY A 125 -28.38 7.63 15.95
N TYR A 126 -27.21 7.15 16.35
CA TYR A 126 -26.67 5.84 15.95
C TYR A 126 -26.48 5.02 17.21
N ILE A 127 -27.11 3.85 17.26
CA ILE A 127 -27.21 3.01 18.44
C ILE A 127 -26.68 1.64 18.07
N PHE A 128 -25.68 1.18 18.82
CA PHE A 128 -24.99 -0.09 18.56
C PHE A 128 -25.11 -0.98 19.78
N LYS A 129 -25.70 -2.16 19.60
CA LYS A 129 -25.82 -3.15 20.66
C LYS A 129 -24.59 -4.06 20.67
N HIS A 130 -23.96 -4.20 21.82
CA HIS A 130 -22.87 -5.13 22.10
C HIS A 130 -23.30 -6.09 23.20
N SER A 131 -22.66 -7.25 23.36
CA SER A 131 -23.08 -8.32 24.26
C SER A 131 -23.61 -7.89 25.65
N GLU A 132 -22.96 -6.95 26.33
CA GLU A 132 -23.35 -6.48 27.68
C GLU A 132 -23.73 -4.98 27.80
N TYR A 133 -23.65 -4.22 26.70
CA TYR A 133 -23.82 -2.76 26.70
C TYR A 133 -24.25 -2.21 25.34
N TYR A 134 -24.62 -0.93 25.30
CA TYR A 134 -24.84 -0.16 24.08
C TYR A 134 -23.80 0.94 23.95
N ASN A 135 -23.40 1.21 22.71
CA ASN A 135 -22.76 2.47 22.36
C ASN A 135 -23.78 3.36 21.66
N LEU A 136 -23.98 4.55 22.22
CA LEU A 136 -24.93 5.56 21.74
C LEU A 136 -24.15 6.73 21.18
N VAL A 137 -24.34 7.05 19.90
CA VAL A 137 -23.79 8.24 19.26
C VAL A 137 -24.93 9.18 18.93
N ILE A 138 -25.00 10.31 19.64
CA ILE A 138 -26.08 11.31 19.50
C ILE A 138 -25.46 12.67 19.22
N GLY A 139 -25.98 13.40 18.24
CA GLY A 139 -25.44 14.71 17.91
C GLY A 139 -26.04 15.37 16.68
N SER A 140 -25.18 15.93 15.84
CA SER A 140 -25.57 16.72 14.66
C SER A 140 -25.36 15.99 13.32
N SER A 141 -24.75 14.80 13.33
CA SER A 141 -24.44 14.07 12.09
C SER A 141 -25.61 13.30 11.50
N ASN A 142 -26.10 13.72 10.33
CA ASN A 142 -26.96 12.91 9.46
C ASN A 142 -26.17 11.84 8.69
N LEU A 143 -26.87 10.90 8.05
CA LEU A 143 -26.24 9.91 7.16
C LEU A 143 -25.90 10.53 5.80
N THR A 144 -24.91 11.41 5.83
CA THR A 144 -24.36 12.12 4.67
C THR A 144 -22.84 12.06 4.71
N SER A 145 -22.20 11.93 3.54
CA SER A 145 -20.73 11.88 3.44
C SER A 145 -20.07 13.07 4.12
N SER A 146 -20.64 14.27 3.94
CA SER A 146 -20.13 15.51 4.52
C SER A 146 -20.27 15.54 6.04
N ALA A 147 -21.41 15.17 6.60
CA ALA A 147 -21.59 15.12 8.06
C ALA A 147 -20.68 14.06 8.71
N LEU A 148 -20.45 12.93 8.04
CA LEU A 148 -19.60 11.88 8.59
C LEU A 148 -18.10 12.17 8.44
N SER A 149 -17.69 13.11 7.58
CA SER A 149 -16.26 13.27 7.21
C SER A 149 -15.69 14.69 7.22
N THR A 150 -16.47 15.73 6.87
CA THR A 150 -15.92 17.08 6.57
C THR A 150 -16.56 18.20 7.36
N ASN A 151 -17.89 18.18 7.53
CA ASN A 151 -18.62 19.21 8.25
C ASN A 151 -18.17 19.27 9.71
N LYS A 152 -18.26 20.47 10.30
CA LYS A 152 -18.02 20.64 11.74
C LYS A 152 -19.22 20.09 12.51
N GLU A 153 -19.18 18.79 12.79
CA GLU A 153 -20.18 18.08 13.56
C GLU A 153 -19.72 17.86 15.00
N TRP A 154 -20.66 17.91 15.94
CA TRP A 154 -20.46 17.51 17.33
C TRP A 154 -21.36 16.32 17.62
N ASN A 155 -20.77 15.17 17.90
CA ASN A 155 -21.51 14.02 18.41
C ASN A 155 -20.88 13.54 19.71
N MET A 156 -21.73 13.10 20.63
CA MET A 156 -21.31 12.47 21.86
C MET A 156 -21.48 10.96 21.69
N LYS A 157 -20.39 10.21 21.85
CA LYS A 157 -20.43 8.75 22.05
C LYS A 157 -20.49 8.48 23.54
N VAL A 158 -21.46 7.66 23.97
CA VAL A 158 -21.60 7.20 25.34
C VAL A 158 -21.81 5.69 25.36
N SER A 159 -21.01 4.98 26.16
CA SER A 159 -21.23 3.58 26.48
C SER A 159 -22.16 3.46 27.68
N ALA A 160 -23.21 2.63 27.56
CA ALA A 160 -24.23 2.49 28.61
C ALA A 160 -24.73 1.04 28.69
N ARG A 161 -24.89 0.51 29.91
CA ARG A 161 -25.41 -0.87 30.11
C ARG A 161 -26.89 -0.97 29.74
N TYR A 162 -27.33 -2.19 29.47
CA TYR A 162 -28.74 -2.52 29.18
C TYR A 162 -29.70 -2.05 30.26
N SER A 163 -29.31 -2.15 31.54
CA SER A 163 -30.13 -1.72 32.68
C SER A 163 -30.03 -0.23 33.01
N SER A 164 -29.37 0.56 32.15
CA SER A 164 -29.22 2.00 32.40
C SER A 164 -30.48 2.75 31.97
N SER A 165 -30.89 3.74 32.77
CA SER A 165 -32.04 4.59 32.46
C SER A 165 -31.89 5.34 31.13
N LEU A 166 -30.66 5.60 30.68
CA LEU A 166 -30.41 6.27 29.40
C LEU A 166 -30.76 5.35 28.22
N VAL A 167 -30.31 4.09 28.27
CA VAL A 167 -30.61 3.10 27.22
C VAL A 167 -32.11 2.86 27.13
N ASP A 168 -32.80 2.66 28.26
CA ASP A 168 -34.25 2.45 28.26
C ASP A 168 -34.99 3.58 27.55
N LYS A 169 -34.63 4.85 27.84
CA LYS A 169 -35.26 6.01 27.19
C LYS A 169 -34.96 6.08 25.70
N VAL A 170 -33.70 5.91 25.31
CA VAL A 170 -33.28 6.04 23.90
C VAL A 170 -33.86 4.93 23.04
N ILE A 171 -33.89 3.70 23.54
CA ILE A 171 -34.45 2.56 22.81
C ILE A 171 -35.98 2.68 22.70
N ASN A 172 -36.68 3.06 23.77
CA ASN A 172 -38.12 3.26 23.72
C ASN A 172 -38.51 4.37 22.76
N GLU A 173 -37.82 5.53 22.81
CA GLU A 173 -38.06 6.63 21.87
C GLU A 173 -37.86 6.18 20.42
N PHE A 174 -36.77 5.44 20.14
CA PHE A 174 -36.55 4.88 18.80
C PHE A 174 -37.67 3.92 18.38
N GLN A 175 -38.13 3.05 19.30
CA GLN A 175 -39.18 2.08 19.00
C GLN A 175 -40.51 2.76 18.70
N ASP A 176 -40.90 3.75 19.50
CA ASP A 176 -42.13 4.53 19.29
C ASP A 176 -42.12 5.21 17.91
N ASP A 177 -41.02 5.90 17.57
CA ASP A 177 -40.80 6.54 16.28
C ASP A 177 -40.80 5.52 15.12
N PHE A 178 -40.18 4.35 15.34
CA PHE A 178 -40.08 3.31 14.32
C PHE A 178 -41.41 2.58 14.09
N GLU A 179 -42.26 2.46 15.10
CA GLU A 179 -43.60 1.88 14.97
C GLU A 179 -44.52 2.75 14.10
N ILE A 180 -44.48 4.07 14.28
CA ILE A 180 -45.28 5.02 13.49
C ILE A 180 -44.75 5.24 12.06
N GLY A 181 -43.48 4.91 11.80
CA GLY A 181 -42.86 5.03 10.49
C GLY A 181 -43.52 4.19 9.41
N GLU A 182 -43.67 4.75 8.21
CA GLU A 182 -44.15 4.04 7.03
C GLU A 182 -43.03 3.13 6.47
N ILE A 183 -43.40 1.94 6.00
CA ILE A 183 -42.46 1.01 5.36
C ILE A 183 -41.99 1.63 4.04
N VAL A 184 -40.68 1.61 3.82
CA VAL A 184 -40.10 2.00 2.53
C VAL A 184 -40.06 0.76 1.64
N ASP A 185 -40.84 0.76 0.57
CA ASP A 185 -40.78 -0.23 -0.50
C ASP A 185 -40.64 0.45 -1.87
N GLU A 186 -40.54 -0.33 -2.94
CA GLU A 186 -40.43 0.20 -4.30
C GLU A 186 -41.59 1.14 -4.65
N THR A 187 -42.82 0.82 -4.21
CA THR A 187 -44.02 1.63 -4.50
C THR A 187 -44.04 2.97 -3.76
N TYR A 188 -43.51 3.00 -2.54
CA TYR A 188 -43.31 4.23 -1.78
C TYR A 188 -42.28 5.12 -2.47
N ILE A 189 -41.14 4.54 -2.86
CA ILE A 189 -40.03 5.27 -3.48
C ILE A 189 -40.47 5.93 -4.79
N GLU A 190 -41.22 5.23 -5.64
CA GLU A 190 -41.77 5.81 -6.89
C GLU A 190 -42.60 7.06 -6.63
N LYS A 191 -43.52 7.02 -5.64
CA LYS A 191 -44.34 8.17 -5.27
C LYS A 191 -43.51 9.30 -4.68
N TYR A 192 -42.53 8.96 -3.85
CA TYR A 192 -41.67 9.95 -3.19
C TYR A 192 -40.73 10.64 -4.19
N GLU A 193 -40.27 9.94 -5.23
CA GLU A 193 -39.38 10.48 -6.25
C GLU A 193 -40.01 11.67 -6.99
N ASP A 194 -41.33 11.66 -7.22
CA ASP A 194 -42.08 12.78 -7.77
C ASP A 194 -42.10 14.01 -6.86
N ILE A 195 -42.24 13.80 -5.54
CA ILE A 195 -42.21 14.86 -4.53
C ILE A 195 -40.82 15.49 -4.50
N TYR A 196 -39.79 14.64 -4.45
CA TYR A 196 -38.38 15.05 -4.44
C TYR A 196 -38.00 15.87 -5.68
N LYS A 197 -38.37 15.39 -6.88
CA LYS A 197 -38.09 16.08 -8.16
C LYS A 197 -38.75 17.46 -8.23
N LYS A 198 -40.02 17.58 -7.82
CA LYS A 198 -40.73 18.88 -7.78
C LYS A 198 -40.01 19.89 -6.91
N GLN A 199 -39.53 19.48 -5.73
CA GLN A 199 -38.81 20.37 -4.83
C GLN A 199 -37.44 20.77 -5.38
N SER A 200 -36.68 19.82 -5.94
CA SER A 200 -35.37 20.08 -6.56
C SER A 200 -35.47 21.12 -7.68
N LEU A 201 -36.51 21.06 -8.51
CA LEU A 201 -36.77 22.05 -9.57
C LEU A 201 -37.02 23.46 -9.02
N VAL A 202 -37.74 23.58 -7.90
CA VAL A 202 -37.99 24.87 -7.23
C VAL A 202 -36.68 25.47 -6.69
N TYR A 203 -35.86 24.66 -6.02
CA TYR A 203 -34.54 25.09 -5.53
C TYR A 203 -33.58 25.47 -6.66
N LYS A 204 -33.60 24.72 -7.77
CA LYS A 204 -32.73 25.00 -8.91
C LYS A 204 -33.10 26.33 -9.56
N LYS A 205 -34.40 26.59 -9.74
CA LYS A 205 -34.90 27.84 -10.31
C LYS A 205 -34.53 29.05 -9.45
N SER A 206 -34.68 28.97 -8.13
CA SER A 206 -34.30 30.06 -7.22
C SER A 206 -32.79 30.32 -7.21
N LYS A 207 -31.97 29.27 -7.29
CA LYS A 207 -30.50 29.39 -7.37
C LYS A 207 -30.04 30.00 -8.70
N GLU A 208 -30.67 29.63 -9.81
CA GLU A 208 -30.39 30.20 -11.13
C GLU A 208 -30.74 31.69 -11.19
N GLU A 209 -31.89 32.08 -10.62
CA GLU A 209 -32.30 33.48 -10.49
C GLU A 209 -31.30 34.29 -9.64
N LEU A 210 -30.89 33.76 -8.49
CA LEU A 210 -29.88 34.39 -7.63
C LEU A 210 -28.50 34.53 -8.31
N SER A 211 -28.09 33.52 -9.09
CA SER A 211 -26.80 33.53 -9.80
C SER A 211 -26.75 34.56 -10.93
N LYS A 212 -27.89 34.84 -11.59
CA LYS A 212 -27.99 35.85 -12.66
C LYS A 212 -27.92 37.28 -12.11
N GLU A 213 -28.39 37.52 -10.88
CA GLU A 213 -28.29 38.82 -10.22
C GLU A 213 -26.87 39.15 -9.73
N LEU A 214 -26.04 38.14 -9.43
CA LEU A 214 -24.75 38.31 -8.76
C LEU A 214 -23.54 38.54 -9.69
N ASN A 215 -23.67 38.47 -11.02
CA ASN A 215 -22.58 38.71 -12.00
C ASN A 215 -21.21 38.16 -11.53
N LEU A 216 -21.17 36.90 -11.10
CA LEU A 216 -20.00 36.31 -10.45
C LEU A 216 -18.81 36.26 -11.42
N GLU A 217 -17.82 37.12 -11.19
CA GLU A 217 -16.56 37.12 -11.95
C GLU A 217 -15.77 35.84 -11.62
N ILE A 218 -15.21 35.18 -12.64
CA ILE A 218 -14.42 33.96 -12.45
C ILE A 218 -13.08 34.35 -11.82
N THR A 219 -12.82 33.88 -10.59
CA THR A 219 -11.59 34.15 -9.84
C THR A 219 -10.74 32.87 -9.67
N PRO A 220 -9.41 33.02 -9.49
CA PRO A 220 -8.55 31.89 -9.13
C PRO A 220 -8.94 31.30 -7.77
N ASN A 221 -8.83 29.98 -7.62
CA ASN A 221 -8.97 29.34 -6.31
C ASN A 221 -7.69 29.47 -5.46
N SER A 222 -7.73 28.98 -4.21
CA SER A 222 -6.62 29.03 -3.24
C SER A 222 -5.30 28.51 -3.81
N MET A 223 -5.31 27.30 -4.39
CA MET A 223 -4.13 26.69 -5.01
C MET A 223 -3.64 27.45 -6.23
N GLN A 224 -4.54 27.89 -7.10
CA GLN A 224 -4.16 28.68 -8.26
C GLN A 224 -3.49 29.99 -7.84
N THR A 225 -3.96 30.61 -6.76
CA THR A 225 -3.34 31.81 -6.18
C THR A 225 -1.91 31.51 -5.71
N GLU A 226 -1.70 30.42 -4.98
CA GLU A 226 -0.36 29.96 -4.55
C GLU A 226 0.56 29.69 -5.75
N ALA A 227 0.04 29.00 -6.78
CA ALA A 227 0.80 28.69 -8.00
C ALA A 227 1.18 29.96 -8.79
N LEU A 228 0.26 30.91 -8.91
CA LEU A 228 0.49 32.21 -9.58
C LEU A 228 1.55 33.03 -8.84
N GLU A 229 1.52 33.05 -7.51
CA GLU A 229 2.54 33.71 -6.70
C GLU A 229 3.92 33.09 -6.88
N ASN A 230 4.00 31.75 -6.88
CA ASN A 230 5.26 31.03 -7.11
C ASN A 230 5.80 31.28 -8.52
N LEU A 231 4.95 31.27 -9.55
CA LEU A 231 5.35 31.63 -10.93
C LEU A 231 5.88 33.05 -11.01
N LYS A 232 5.21 34.02 -10.35
CA LYS A 232 5.64 35.42 -10.32
C LYS A 232 7.01 35.58 -9.65
N ASN A 233 7.28 34.84 -8.57
CA ASN A 233 8.57 34.87 -7.90
C ASN A 233 9.67 34.18 -8.73
N LEU A 234 9.36 33.04 -9.32
CA LEU A 234 10.30 32.27 -10.15
C LEU A 234 10.73 33.05 -11.41
N ARG A 235 9.81 33.77 -12.04
CA ARG A 235 10.06 34.65 -13.20
C ARG A 235 11.11 35.74 -12.97
N LYS A 236 11.39 36.10 -11.72
CA LYS A 236 12.41 37.11 -11.40
C LYS A 236 13.82 36.63 -11.77
N LEU A 237 14.05 35.31 -11.77
CA LEU A 237 15.36 34.69 -11.93
C LEU A 237 15.42 33.73 -13.13
N ASN A 238 14.29 33.15 -13.54
CA ASN A 238 14.22 32.12 -14.56
C ASN A 238 13.21 32.47 -15.67
N ASN A 239 13.46 31.97 -16.88
CA ASN A 239 12.57 32.16 -18.04
C ASN A 239 11.80 30.88 -18.42
N LYS A 240 11.99 29.77 -17.71
CA LYS A 240 11.22 28.52 -17.90
C LYS A 240 10.68 28.01 -16.58
N ALA A 241 9.52 27.36 -16.62
CA ALA A 241 8.94 26.69 -15.47
C ALA A 241 8.08 25.49 -15.85
N LEU A 242 7.96 24.54 -14.93
CA LEU A 242 7.05 23.41 -15.00
C LEU A 242 6.05 23.47 -13.83
N ILE A 243 4.76 23.33 -14.13
CA ILE A 243 3.70 23.12 -13.15
C ILE A 243 3.25 21.67 -13.22
N ILE A 244 3.25 21.00 -12.07
CA ILE A 244 2.73 19.65 -11.90
C ILE A 244 1.36 19.78 -11.23
N SER A 245 0.29 19.40 -11.92
CA SER A 245 -1.06 19.55 -11.40
C SER A 245 -1.97 18.38 -11.77
N ALA A 246 -2.59 17.78 -10.76
CA ALA A 246 -3.51 16.67 -10.88
C ALA A 246 -4.60 16.94 -11.93
N THR A 247 -5.08 15.89 -12.56
CA THR A 247 -6.19 15.95 -13.51
C THR A 247 -7.45 16.49 -12.82
N GLY A 248 -8.15 17.43 -13.47
CA GLY A 248 -9.38 18.03 -12.94
C GLY A 248 -9.21 19.30 -12.11
N THR A 249 -7.99 19.76 -11.84
CA THR A 249 -7.70 20.98 -11.03
C THR A 249 -7.84 22.31 -11.79
N GLY A 250 -8.17 22.28 -13.08
CA GLY A 250 -8.34 23.49 -13.89
C GLY A 250 -7.03 24.07 -14.46
N LYS A 251 -6.09 23.23 -14.92
CA LYS A 251 -4.82 23.65 -15.58
C LYS A 251 -5.00 24.76 -16.62
N THR A 252 -6.02 24.65 -17.46
CA THR A 252 -6.32 25.65 -18.51
C THR A 252 -6.69 27.02 -17.93
N TYR A 253 -7.44 27.05 -16.82
CA TYR A 253 -7.75 28.30 -16.12
C TYR A 253 -6.51 28.89 -15.45
N LEU A 254 -5.69 28.05 -14.81
CA LEU A 254 -4.41 28.48 -14.24
C LEU A 254 -3.51 29.14 -15.30
N ALA A 255 -3.36 28.52 -16.47
CA ALA A 255 -2.63 29.08 -17.60
C ALA A 255 -3.21 30.42 -18.08
N ALA A 256 -4.54 30.55 -18.14
CA ALA A 256 -5.19 31.78 -18.56
C ALA A 256 -4.99 32.93 -17.56
N PHE A 257 -5.12 32.66 -16.26
CA PHE A 257 -4.85 33.65 -15.21
C PHE A 257 -3.38 34.07 -15.20
N ASP A 258 -2.49 33.10 -15.34
CA ASP A 258 -1.06 33.34 -15.36
C ASP A 258 -0.62 34.15 -16.60
N ALA A 259 -1.20 33.85 -17.76
CA ALA A 259 -1.02 34.68 -18.96
C ALA A 259 -1.59 36.10 -18.76
N LYS A 260 -2.68 36.26 -18.02
CA LYS A 260 -3.28 37.58 -17.72
C LYS A 260 -2.34 38.40 -16.83
N ASP A 261 -1.74 37.77 -15.83
CA ASP A 261 -0.75 38.40 -14.95
C ASP A 261 0.55 38.73 -15.67
N PHE A 262 1.02 37.87 -16.58
CA PHE A 262 2.20 38.11 -17.42
C PHE A 262 1.97 39.18 -18.50
N ASN A 263 0.73 39.28 -19.00
CA ASN A 263 0.27 40.20 -20.04
C ASN A 263 1.14 40.21 -21.33
N PRO A 264 1.30 39.06 -22.03
CA PRO A 264 2.08 38.99 -23.25
C PRO A 264 1.40 39.72 -24.41
N LYS A 265 2.18 40.24 -25.38
CA LYS A 265 1.63 40.73 -26.65
C LYS A 265 1.35 39.56 -27.60
N LYS A 266 2.28 38.60 -27.66
CA LYS A 266 2.13 37.38 -28.46
C LYS A 266 2.25 36.13 -27.58
N LEU A 267 1.26 35.25 -27.65
CA LEU A 267 1.24 33.98 -26.89
C LEU A 267 1.01 32.79 -27.81
N LEU A 268 1.72 31.70 -27.56
CA LEU A 268 1.47 30.40 -28.18
C LEU A 268 1.04 29.39 -27.12
N PHE A 269 -0.16 28.84 -27.27
CA PHE A 269 -0.66 27.74 -26.45
C PHE A 269 -0.59 26.43 -27.26
N VAL A 270 0.22 25.49 -26.79
CA VAL A 270 0.52 24.24 -27.49
C VAL A 270 -0.11 23.06 -26.75
N VAL A 271 -0.82 22.22 -27.50
CA VAL A 271 -1.45 20.99 -27.01
C VAL A 271 -1.19 19.82 -27.96
N HIS A 272 -1.58 18.60 -27.57
CA HIS A 272 -1.41 17.41 -28.40
C HIS A 272 -2.59 17.12 -29.36
N ARG A 273 -3.77 17.74 -29.15
CA ARG A 273 -5.01 17.52 -29.94
C ARG A 273 -5.75 18.83 -30.23
N LEU A 274 -6.37 18.92 -31.40
CA LEU A 274 -7.05 20.14 -31.88
C LEU A 274 -8.28 20.51 -31.02
N ASN A 275 -9.06 19.53 -30.55
CA ASN A 275 -10.24 19.80 -29.72
C ASN A 275 -9.88 20.43 -28.37
N ILE A 276 -8.71 20.08 -27.80
CA ILE A 276 -8.20 20.72 -26.59
C ILE A 276 -7.79 22.16 -26.89
N ALA A 277 -7.14 22.41 -28.02
CA ALA A 277 -6.75 23.77 -28.45
C ALA A 277 -7.99 24.67 -28.53
N LYS A 278 -9.08 24.18 -29.16
CA LYS A 278 -10.37 24.87 -29.26
C LYS A 278 -10.99 25.16 -27.89
N LYS A 279 -11.01 24.18 -26.98
CA LYS A 279 -11.53 24.37 -25.62
C LYS A 279 -10.69 25.37 -24.83
N ALA A 280 -9.37 25.28 -24.90
CA ALA A 280 -8.46 26.21 -24.24
C ALA A 280 -8.63 27.64 -24.75
N MET A 281 -8.76 27.82 -26.07
CA MET A 281 -9.05 29.13 -26.67
C MET A 281 -10.33 29.74 -26.10
N LYS A 282 -11.42 28.96 -25.99
CA LYS A 282 -12.66 29.43 -25.37
C LYS A 282 -12.47 29.85 -23.91
N THR A 283 -11.71 29.09 -23.12
CA THR A 283 -11.39 29.46 -21.73
C THR A 283 -10.62 30.78 -21.66
N PHE A 284 -9.61 30.96 -22.50
CA PHE A 284 -8.86 32.21 -22.55
C PHE A 284 -9.75 33.39 -22.99
N GLN A 285 -10.64 33.20 -23.96
CA GLN A 285 -11.62 34.21 -24.36
C GLN A 285 -12.50 34.65 -23.18
N THR A 286 -12.94 33.72 -22.33
CA THR A 286 -13.73 34.07 -21.13
C THR A 286 -12.94 34.93 -20.14
N ILE A 287 -11.66 34.66 -19.95
CA ILE A 287 -10.80 35.35 -18.96
C ILE A 287 -10.28 36.71 -19.46
N PHE A 288 -9.92 36.80 -20.75
CA PHE A 288 -9.40 38.02 -21.38
C PHE A 288 -10.49 38.90 -21.99
N ARG A 289 -11.69 38.37 -22.25
CA ARG A 289 -12.79 39.05 -22.93
C ARG A 289 -12.28 39.72 -24.22
N ASP A 290 -12.50 41.03 -24.38
CA ASP A 290 -12.14 41.78 -25.58
C ASP A 290 -10.72 42.39 -25.54
N THR A 291 -9.89 42.06 -24.54
CA THR A 291 -8.56 42.67 -24.39
C THR A 291 -7.50 42.13 -25.36
N ARG A 292 -7.70 40.92 -25.91
CA ARG A 292 -6.75 40.22 -26.79
C ARG A 292 -7.48 39.43 -27.86
N THR A 293 -6.94 39.40 -29.08
CA THR A 293 -7.46 38.57 -30.16
C THR A 293 -6.87 37.16 -30.13
N MET A 294 -7.68 36.14 -30.47
CA MET A 294 -7.27 34.73 -30.36
C MET A 294 -7.62 33.97 -31.64
N GLY A 295 -6.76 33.03 -32.05
CA GLY A 295 -6.96 32.24 -33.26
C GLY A 295 -6.38 30.84 -33.18
N LEU A 296 -6.82 29.98 -34.10
CA LEU A 296 -6.31 28.62 -34.25
C LEU A 296 -5.20 28.56 -35.29
N TYR A 297 -4.17 27.78 -34.99
CA TYR A 297 -3.11 27.42 -35.93
C TYR A 297 -3.07 25.90 -36.10
N SER A 298 -3.54 25.43 -37.24
CA SER A 298 -3.72 24.02 -37.57
C SER A 298 -3.46 23.77 -39.06
N GLY A 299 -3.51 22.50 -39.48
CA GLY A 299 -3.39 22.15 -40.90
C GLY A 299 -4.44 22.81 -41.80
N GLN A 300 -5.66 23.05 -41.28
CA GLN A 300 -6.81 23.57 -42.03
C GLN A 300 -7.04 25.08 -41.85
N GLN A 301 -6.61 25.66 -40.71
CA GLN A 301 -6.88 27.05 -40.32
C GLN A 301 -5.60 27.69 -39.78
N ARG A 302 -5.23 28.87 -40.29
CA ARG A 302 -3.97 29.57 -39.97
C ARG A 302 -4.19 31.06 -39.75
N GLU A 303 -4.59 31.42 -38.55
CA GLU A 303 -4.92 32.82 -38.18
C GLU A 303 -3.72 33.56 -37.58
N LEU A 304 -2.69 33.82 -38.39
CA LEU A 304 -1.40 34.38 -37.95
C LEU A 304 -1.48 35.82 -37.40
N ASP A 305 -2.54 36.55 -37.73
CA ASP A 305 -2.76 37.95 -37.36
C ASP A 305 -3.18 38.14 -35.89
N LYS A 306 -3.49 37.07 -35.16
CA LYS A 306 -4.01 37.14 -33.79
C LYS A 306 -2.92 37.33 -32.75
N ASP A 307 -3.29 37.87 -31.59
CA ASP A 307 -2.38 38.05 -30.45
C ASP A 307 -1.99 36.69 -29.87
N PHE A 308 -2.98 35.84 -29.60
CA PHE A 308 -2.78 34.51 -29.02
C PHE A 308 -3.13 33.41 -30.02
N LEU A 309 -2.20 32.48 -30.23
CA LEU A 309 -2.35 31.34 -31.13
C LEU A 309 -2.49 30.04 -30.35
N PHE A 310 -3.47 29.22 -30.72
CA PHE A 310 -3.71 27.89 -30.16
C PHE A 310 -3.41 26.84 -31.22
N SER A 311 -2.42 25.97 -30.95
CA SER A 311 -1.92 25.01 -31.95
C SER A 311 -1.73 23.62 -31.37
N THR A 312 -1.75 22.62 -32.26
CA THR A 312 -1.20 21.31 -31.93
C THR A 312 0.30 21.27 -32.15
N VAL A 313 1.04 20.55 -31.30
CA VAL A 313 2.50 20.39 -31.42
C VAL A 313 2.90 19.81 -32.78
N GLN A 314 2.12 18.86 -33.32
CA GLN A 314 2.43 18.20 -34.59
C GLN A 314 2.33 19.15 -35.78
N THR A 315 1.56 20.23 -35.65
CA THR A 315 1.45 21.26 -36.69
C THR A 315 2.60 22.25 -36.56
N ILE A 316 2.75 22.88 -35.39
CA ILE A 316 3.68 24.00 -35.22
C ILE A 316 5.15 23.56 -35.27
N SER A 317 5.48 22.33 -34.87
CA SER A 317 6.87 21.83 -34.79
C SER A 317 7.48 21.32 -36.11
N LYS A 318 6.74 21.36 -37.23
CA LYS A 318 7.30 21.01 -38.54
C LYS A 318 8.17 22.16 -39.02
N SER A 319 9.34 21.86 -39.60
CA SER A 319 10.33 22.88 -39.99
C SER A 319 9.74 23.97 -40.89
N ASN A 320 8.94 23.58 -41.89
CA ASN A 320 8.26 24.51 -42.79
C ASN A 320 7.24 25.44 -42.11
N HIS A 321 6.79 25.13 -40.89
CA HIS A 321 5.93 25.97 -40.08
C HIS A 321 6.72 26.77 -39.04
N LEU A 322 7.74 26.17 -38.40
CA LEU A 322 8.63 26.88 -37.46
C LEU A 322 9.31 28.07 -38.14
N GLU A 323 9.87 27.86 -39.33
CA GLU A 323 10.59 28.87 -40.11
C GLU A 323 9.69 30.02 -40.61
N GLN A 324 8.37 29.94 -40.43
CA GLN A 324 7.45 31.07 -40.72
C GLN A 324 7.39 32.10 -39.60
N PHE A 325 7.92 31.77 -38.42
CA PHE A 325 7.96 32.64 -37.25
C PHE A 325 9.40 32.98 -36.90
N GLU A 326 9.66 34.24 -36.55
CA GLU A 326 10.92 34.62 -35.91
C GLU A 326 11.07 33.89 -34.57
N LYS A 327 12.32 33.65 -34.14
CA LYS A 327 12.60 32.89 -32.92
C LYS A 327 12.04 33.56 -31.67
N ASP A 328 11.98 34.89 -31.63
CA ASP A 328 11.47 35.71 -30.52
C ASP A 328 10.03 36.21 -30.75
N PHE A 329 9.32 35.66 -31.75
CA PHE A 329 7.97 36.11 -32.11
C PHE A 329 6.95 36.01 -30.97
N PHE A 330 7.06 34.97 -30.14
CA PHE A 330 6.17 34.77 -29.00
C PHE A 330 6.80 35.27 -27.70
N ASP A 331 6.12 36.15 -26.98
CA ASP A 331 6.54 36.57 -25.63
C ASP A 331 6.37 35.43 -24.63
N TYR A 332 5.32 34.64 -24.79
CA TYR A 332 4.95 33.58 -23.85
C TYR A 332 4.53 32.31 -24.61
N ILE A 333 5.20 31.19 -24.32
CA ILE A 333 4.80 29.86 -24.78
C ILE A 333 4.28 29.05 -23.59
N ILE A 334 3.09 28.45 -23.74
CA ILE A 334 2.51 27.52 -22.78
C ILE A 334 2.34 26.16 -23.45
N ILE A 335 2.88 25.10 -22.84
CA ILE A 335 2.79 23.72 -23.32
C ILE A 335 1.97 22.90 -22.33
N ASP A 336 0.76 22.49 -22.73
CA ASP A 336 -0.07 21.59 -21.93
C ASP A 336 0.27 20.12 -22.21
N GLU A 337 0.04 19.26 -21.21
CA GLU A 337 0.46 17.86 -21.20
C GLU A 337 1.96 17.69 -21.53
N SER A 338 2.78 18.52 -20.87
CA SER A 338 4.24 18.59 -21.01
C SER A 338 4.97 17.29 -20.71
N HIS A 339 4.32 16.27 -20.12
CA HIS A 339 4.88 14.93 -20.05
C HIS A 339 5.21 14.36 -21.45
N ARG A 340 4.58 14.85 -22.52
CA ARG A 340 4.91 14.48 -23.90
C ARG A 340 6.17 15.19 -24.45
N SER A 341 6.75 16.14 -23.72
CA SER A 341 7.80 17.03 -24.24
C SER A 341 9.11 16.33 -24.60
N GLY A 342 9.33 15.09 -24.15
CA GLY A 342 10.46 14.27 -24.59
C GLY A 342 10.37 13.79 -26.06
N ALA A 343 9.23 13.96 -26.74
CA ALA A 343 9.14 13.64 -28.16
C ALA A 343 9.82 14.72 -29.01
N ASP A 344 10.49 14.32 -30.10
CA ASP A 344 11.32 15.21 -30.93
C ASP A 344 10.57 16.44 -31.45
N SER A 345 9.25 16.35 -31.63
CA SER A 345 8.40 17.48 -32.00
C SER A 345 8.38 18.60 -30.97
N TYR A 346 8.35 18.26 -29.68
CA TYR A 346 8.36 19.26 -28.61
C TYR A 346 9.76 19.83 -28.42
N ILE A 347 10.78 18.97 -28.43
CA ILE A 347 12.20 19.38 -28.35
C ILE A 347 12.50 20.40 -29.46
N ARG A 348 12.16 20.09 -30.72
CA ARG A 348 12.33 21.05 -31.84
C ARG A 348 11.63 22.38 -31.62
N LEU A 349 10.43 22.38 -31.02
CA LEU A 349 9.70 23.60 -30.73
C LEU A 349 10.39 24.43 -29.63
N ILE A 350 10.79 23.75 -28.55
CA ILE A 350 11.44 24.37 -27.38
C ILE A 350 12.82 24.93 -27.76
N ASP A 351 13.57 24.21 -28.60
CA ASP A 351 14.91 24.62 -29.05
C ASP A 351 14.87 25.75 -30.10
N TYR A 352 13.76 25.88 -30.85
CA TYR A 352 13.63 26.89 -31.90
C TYR A 352 13.27 28.28 -31.35
N PHE A 353 12.27 28.35 -30.46
CA PHE A 353 11.73 29.61 -29.96
C PHE A 353 12.47 30.11 -28.70
N ASN A 354 12.65 31.42 -28.60
CA ASN A 354 13.24 32.14 -27.48
C ASN A 354 12.23 33.09 -26.82
N PRO A 355 11.16 32.58 -26.19
CA PRO A 355 10.18 33.43 -25.55
C PRO A 355 10.74 34.09 -24.29
N ARG A 356 10.10 35.18 -23.84
CA ARG A 356 10.42 35.81 -22.55
C ARG A 356 10.08 34.88 -21.38
N PHE A 357 9.07 34.04 -21.54
CA PHE A 357 8.76 32.97 -20.60
C PHE A 357 8.23 31.72 -21.30
N LEU A 358 8.57 30.54 -20.80
CA LEU A 358 8.07 29.26 -21.28
C LEU A 358 7.51 28.46 -20.09
N LEU A 359 6.23 28.09 -20.17
CA LEU A 359 5.55 27.32 -19.12
C LEU A 359 5.14 25.95 -19.64
N GLY A 360 5.61 24.91 -18.97
CA GLY A 360 5.08 23.56 -19.11
C GLY A 360 4.04 23.27 -18.04
N MET A 361 2.99 22.55 -18.40
CA MET A 361 2.01 22.01 -17.45
C MET A 361 1.82 20.53 -17.68
N THR A 362 1.83 19.73 -16.62
CA THR A 362 1.58 18.29 -16.71
C THR A 362 0.93 17.76 -15.44
N ALA A 363 0.22 16.64 -15.51
CA ALA A 363 -0.19 15.92 -14.30
C ALA A 363 0.87 14.93 -13.80
N THR A 364 1.73 14.46 -14.70
CA THR A 364 2.58 13.28 -14.49
C THR A 364 3.94 13.55 -15.11
N PRO A 365 4.86 14.21 -14.40
CA PRO A 365 6.16 14.57 -14.95
C PRO A 365 7.08 13.34 -15.08
N ASP A 366 6.92 12.38 -14.18
CA ASP A 366 7.67 11.14 -14.14
C ASP A 366 7.25 10.25 -15.33
N ARG A 367 8.23 9.80 -16.11
CA ARG A 367 8.02 8.91 -17.26
C ARG A 367 8.76 7.59 -17.04
N THR A 368 8.30 6.55 -17.70
CA THR A 368 8.96 5.23 -17.69
C THR A 368 10.05 5.11 -18.76
N ASP A 369 10.11 6.03 -19.73
CA ASP A 369 11.22 6.15 -20.69
C ASP A 369 12.26 7.17 -20.20
N ASP A 370 13.55 6.92 -20.48
CA ASP A 370 14.74 7.66 -20.01
C ASP A 370 14.81 9.14 -20.46
N LYS A 371 13.70 9.76 -20.89
CA LYS A 371 13.66 11.14 -21.36
C LYS A 371 13.22 12.10 -20.24
N ASP A 372 14.21 12.79 -19.68
CA ASP A 372 14.04 13.77 -18.61
C ASP A 372 13.35 15.05 -19.11
N ILE A 373 12.07 15.22 -18.79
CA ILE A 373 11.34 16.45 -19.13
C ILE A 373 11.76 17.65 -18.27
N TYR A 374 12.32 17.44 -17.07
CA TYR A 374 12.67 18.51 -16.15
C TYR A 374 13.80 19.37 -16.72
N THR A 375 14.75 18.75 -17.44
CA THR A 375 15.82 19.47 -18.16
C THR A 375 15.29 20.50 -19.16
N LEU A 376 14.18 20.20 -19.85
CA LEU A 376 13.59 21.10 -20.84
C LEU A 376 13.09 22.42 -20.21
N TYR A 377 12.78 22.39 -18.92
CA TYR A 377 12.33 23.53 -18.12
C TYR A 377 13.38 23.97 -17.09
N ASP A 378 14.65 23.62 -17.32
CA ASP A 378 15.80 23.98 -16.47
C ASP A 378 15.61 23.58 -14.99
N HIS A 379 14.90 22.46 -14.74
CA HIS A 379 14.57 21.94 -13.41
C HIS A 379 13.72 22.87 -12.53
N ASN A 380 13.11 23.91 -13.13
CA ASN A 380 12.32 24.92 -12.43
C ASN A 380 10.87 24.46 -12.21
N ILE A 381 10.61 23.75 -11.11
CA ILE A 381 9.24 23.38 -10.73
C ILE A 381 8.60 24.55 -9.98
N ALA A 382 7.63 25.22 -10.61
CA ALA A 382 6.93 26.36 -10.01
C ALA A 382 5.94 25.93 -8.93
N TYR A 383 5.25 24.81 -9.15
CA TYR A 383 4.23 24.33 -8.24
C TYR A 383 3.90 22.85 -8.48
N GLU A 384 3.56 22.11 -7.41
CA GLU A 384 3.09 20.73 -7.48
C GLU A 384 1.80 20.53 -6.66
N ILE A 385 0.77 19.97 -7.29
CA ILE A 385 -0.44 19.47 -6.62
C ILE A 385 -0.83 18.08 -7.12
N ARG A 386 -0.79 17.11 -6.21
CA ARG A 386 -1.21 15.72 -6.44
C ARG A 386 -2.65 15.49 -5.98
N LEU A 387 -3.16 14.28 -6.21
CA LEU A 387 -4.56 13.88 -5.93
C LEU A 387 -5.02 14.26 -4.51
N ASN A 388 -4.25 13.90 -3.48
CA ASN A 388 -4.64 14.17 -2.08
C ASN A 388 -4.78 15.66 -1.77
N LYS A 389 -3.78 16.47 -2.13
CA LYS A 389 -3.84 17.94 -1.92
C LYS A 389 -4.98 18.56 -2.75
N ALA A 390 -5.25 18.06 -3.96
CA ALA A 390 -6.39 18.50 -4.76
C ALA A 390 -7.76 18.14 -4.14
N MET A 391 -7.86 17.01 -3.43
CA MET A 391 -9.04 16.66 -2.66
C MET A 391 -9.18 17.52 -1.40
N GLU A 392 -8.09 17.81 -0.67
CA GLU A 392 -8.09 18.66 0.53
C GLU A 392 -8.59 20.09 0.28
N GLU A 393 -8.26 20.61 -0.90
CA GLU A 393 -8.69 21.92 -1.39
C GLU A 393 -10.08 21.89 -2.05
N ASN A 394 -10.80 20.75 -1.97
CA ASN A 394 -12.11 20.54 -2.59
C ASN A 394 -12.13 20.93 -4.07
N MET A 395 -11.06 20.67 -4.83
CA MET A 395 -11.00 21.01 -6.26
C MET A 395 -11.62 19.92 -7.12
N LEU A 396 -11.58 18.70 -6.61
CA LEU A 396 -12.10 17.50 -7.25
C LEU A 396 -13.43 17.12 -6.60
N ILE A 397 -14.23 16.35 -7.32
CA ILE A 397 -15.39 15.72 -6.72
C ILE A 397 -14.93 14.55 -5.82
N PRO A 398 -15.61 14.28 -4.69
CA PRO A 398 -15.33 13.09 -3.89
C PRO A 398 -15.44 11.81 -4.72
N PHE A 399 -14.74 10.76 -4.32
CA PHE A 399 -14.85 9.44 -4.94
C PHE A 399 -15.01 8.33 -3.90
N HIS A 400 -15.69 7.26 -4.29
CA HIS A 400 -15.79 6.04 -3.51
C HIS A 400 -15.16 4.91 -4.32
N TYR A 401 -14.01 4.43 -3.82
CA TYR A 401 -13.24 3.37 -4.44
C TYR A 401 -13.57 2.02 -3.82
N TYR A 402 -13.88 1.05 -4.67
CA TYR A 402 -14.19 -0.32 -4.30
C TYR A 402 -13.28 -1.29 -5.05
N GLY A 403 -12.26 -1.79 -4.36
CA GLY A 403 -11.44 -2.89 -4.84
C GLY A 403 -12.15 -4.22 -4.60
N VAL A 404 -12.56 -4.87 -5.68
CA VAL A 404 -13.31 -6.13 -5.66
C VAL A 404 -12.51 -7.25 -6.28
N THR A 405 -12.66 -8.44 -5.74
CA THR A 405 -11.97 -9.64 -6.23
C THR A 405 -12.48 -10.00 -7.62
N ASP A 406 -11.60 -10.09 -8.62
CA ASP A 406 -11.97 -10.63 -9.95
C ASP A 406 -12.21 -12.16 -9.88
N LEU A 407 -13.04 -12.71 -10.76
CA LEU A 407 -13.39 -14.14 -10.79
C LEU A 407 -12.17 -15.00 -11.18
N SER A 408 -11.94 -16.10 -10.46
CA SER A 408 -11.13 -17.22 -10.92
C SER A 408 -12.04 -18.21 -11.63
N VAL A 409 -11.86 -18.42 -12.93
CA VAL A 409 -12.66 -19.39 -13.70
C VAL A 409 -11.89 -20.72 -13.69
N ASN A 410 -12.50 -21.81 -13.21
CA ASN A 410 -11.92 -23.16 -13.14
C ASN A 410 -10.61 -23.29 -12.31
N ASP A 411 -10.46 -22.54 -11.22
CA ASP A 411 -9.21 -22.47 -10.41
C ASP A 411 -7.95 -22.01 -11.21
N GLU A 412 -8.08 -21.68 -12.50
CA GLU A 412 -7.01 -21.08 -13.30
C GLU A 412 -6.97 -19.55 -13.09
N ILE A 413 -5.77 -19.05 -12.82
CA ILE A 413 -5.52 -17.66 -12.48
C ILE A 413 -5.60 -16.81 -13.75
N LEU A 414 -6.45 -15.76 -13.73
CA LEU A 414 -6.46 -14.74 -14.76
C LEU A 414 -5.19 -13.87 -14.66
N GLU A 415 -4.06 -14.35 -15.17
CA GLU A 415 -2.82 -13.56 -15.28
C GLU A 415 -2.87 -12.55 -16.45
N ASN A 416 -1.86 -11.69 -16.58
CA ASN A 416 -1.74 -10.72 -17.69
C ASN A 416 -1.80 -11.37 -19.09
N GLU A 417 -1.54 -12.68 -19.18
CA GLU A 417 -1.57 -13.49 -20.40
C GLU A 417 -2.77 -14.45 -20.46
N SER A 418 -3.76 -14.28 -19.58
CA SER A 418 -4.95 -15.13 -19.57
C SER A 418 -5.64 -15.18 -20.93
N ASP A 419 -6.10 -16.38 -21.26
CA ASP A 419 -6.69 -16.71 -22.54
C ASP A 419 -7.89 -15.79 -22.79
N PHE A 420 -8.00 -15.22 -23.99
CA PHE A 420 -9.02 -14.22 -24.33
C PHE A 420 -10.45 -14.65 -23.93
N ARG A 421 -10.72 -15.96 -24.02
CA ARG A 421 -11.99 -16.60 -23.64
C ARG A 421 -12.33 -16.46 -22.16
N LEU A 422 -11.33 -16.47 -21.28
CA LEU A 422 -11.54 -16.34 -19.84
C LEU A 422 -11.87 -14.88 -19.46
N LEU A 423 -11.30 -13.92 -20.19
CA LEU A 423 -11.56 -12.49 -19.98
C LEU A 423 -12.99 -12.08 -20.37
N THR A 424 -13.61 -12.79 -21.31
CA THR A 424 -14.96 -12.48 -21.81
C THR A 424 -16.01 -13.49 -21.36
N ALA A 425 -15.68 -14.44 -20.47
CA ALA A 425 -16.59 -15.46 -19.99
C ALA A 425 -17.90 -14.89 -19.40
N ASP A 426 -19.04 -15.54 -19.67
CA ASP A 426 -20.37 -15.03 -19.26
C ASP A 426 -20.53 -14.92 -17.74
N GLU A 427 -19.83 -15.78 -16.99
CA GLU A 427 -19.77 -15.73 -15.53
C GLU A 427 -19.07 -14.43 -15.05
N ARG A 428 -17.92 -14.10 -15.64
CA ARG A 428 -17.19 -12.85 -15.35
C ARG A 428 -18.04 -11.63 -15.69
N VAL A 429 -18.68 -11.62 -16.85
CA VAL A 429 -19.61 -10.54 -17.27
C VAL A 429 -20.74 -10.37 -16.25
N SER A 430 -21.36 -11.48 -15.83
CA SER A 430 -22.46 -11.44 -14.86
C SER A 430 -22.02 -10.90 -13.49
N LYS A 431 -20.82 -11.27 -13.03
CA LYS A 431 -20.24 -10.71 -11.79
C LYS A 431 -19.91 -9.23 -11.93
N ILE A 432 -19.37 -8.81 -13.08
CA ILE A 432 -19.09 -7.40 -13.33
C ILE A 432 -20.39 -6.58 -13.23
N ILE A 433 -21.44 -7.01 -13.93
CA ILE A 433 -22.75 -6.35 -13.90
C ILE A 433 -23.31 -6.31 -12.46
N SER A 434 -23.29 -7.45 -11.75
CA SER A 434 -23.75 -7.53 -10.36
C SER A 434 -23.05 -6.52 -9.43
N LYS A 435 -21.72 -6.39 -9.52
CA LYS A 435 -20.98 -5.43 -8.69
C LYS A 435 -21.24 -3.98 -9.10
N ILE A 436 -21.36 -3.72 -10.39
CA ILE A 436 -21.71 -2.40 -10.93
C ILE A 436 -23.08 -1.94 -10.43
N GLU A 437 -24.08 -2.83 -10.42
CA GLU A 437 -25.43 -2.55 -9.93
C GLU A 437 -25.44 -2.36 -8.41
N PHE A 438 -24.70 -3.20 -7.68
CA PHE A 438 -24.58 -3.11 -6.22
C PHE A 438 -24.01 -1.75 -5.76
N TYR A 439 -22.89 -1.31 -6.35
CA TYR A 439 -22.28 -0.03 -5.95
C TYR A 439 -22.96 1.19 -6.58
N GLY A 440 -23.58 1.03 -7.75
CA GLY A 440 -24.35 2.04 -8.47
C GLY A 440 -23.59 3.34 -8.79
N SER A 441 -24.33 4.38 -9.15
CA SER A 441 -23.83 5.74 -9.41
C SER A 441 -24.42 6.77 -8.45
N ASP A 442 -23.89 7.98 -8.44
CA ASP A 442 -24.20 9.02 -7.46
C ASP A 442 -25.67 9.47 -7.40
N ASN A 443 -26.41 9.29 -8.48
CA ASN A 443 -27.80 9.71 -8.61
C ASN A 443 -28.70 8.66 -9.31
N GLY A 444 -28.20 7.44 -9.50
CA GLY A 444 -28.90 6.35 -10.19
C GLY A 444 -28.85 6.43 -11.72
N ILE A 445 -28.39 7.54 -12.32
CA ILE A 445 -28.21 7.67 -13.78
C ILE A 445 -26.74 7.47 -14.12
N THR A 446 -26.39 6.24 -14.46
CA THR A 446 -25.01 5.85 -14.76
C THR A 446 -24.49 6.49 -16.04
N ARG A 447 -23.26 7.01 -15.98
CA ARG A 447 -22.44 7.46 -17.11
C ARG A 447 -21.02 6.96 -16.88
N GLY A 448 -20.73 5.77 -17.39
CA GLY A 448 -19.56 5.00 -17.03
C GLY A 448 -18.49 4.89 -18.12
N LEU A 449 -17.24 4.76 -17.68
CA LEU A 449 -16.13 4.28 -18.52
C LEU A 449 -15.64 2.92 -18.01
N ILE A 450 -15.39 1.99 -18.93
CA ILE A 450 -14.85 0.66 -18.60
C ILE A 450 -13.49 0.48 -19.28
N PHE A 451 -12.44 0.31 -18.48
CA PHE A 451 -11.05 0.16 -18.94
C PHE A 451 -10.67 -1.32 -19.06
N CYS A 452 -10.46 -1.76 -20.30
CA CYS A 452 -10.12 -3.13 -20.69
C CYS A 452 -8.61 -3.29 -20.96
N SER A 453 -8.16 -4.54 -21.01
CA SER A 453 -6.77 -4.89 -21.32
C SER A 453 -6.50 -4.93 -22.83
N LYS A 454 -7.46 -5.42 -23.63
CA LYS A 454 -7.30 -5.68 -25.08
C LYS A 454 -8.44 -5.09 -25.92
N LYS A 455 -8.18 -4.86 -27.22
CA LYS A 455 -9.17 -4.26 -28.17
C LYS A 455 -10.35 -5.18 -28.40
N ASP A 456 -10.07 -6.45 -28.61
CA ASP A 456 -11.09 -7.46 -28.84
C ASP A 456 -11.94 -7.68 -27.59
N GLU A 457 -11.34 -7.54 -26.39
CA GLU A 457 -12.03 -7.70 -25.11
C GLU A 457 -13.05 -6.58 -24.93
N ALA A 458 -12.65 -5.33 -25.19
CA ALA A 458 -13.55 -4.18 -25.14
C ALA A 458 -14.76 -4.33 -26.05
N LYS A 459 -14.56 -4.88 -27.26
CA LYS A 459 -15.64 -5.08 -28.23
C LYS A 459 -16.59 -6.19 -27.79
N GLU A 460 -16.07 -7.36 -27.43
CA GLU A 460 -16.91 -8.48 -27.02
C GLU A 460 -17.68 -8.19 -25.73
N LEU A 461 -17.05 -7.55 -24.73
CA LEU A 461 -17.73 -7.15 -23.50
C LEU A 461 -18.85 -6.13 -23.77
N SER A 462 -18.63 -5.18 -24.67
CA SER A 462 -19.68 -4.23 -25.09
C SER A 462 -20.86 -4.96 -25.73
N ASP A 463 -20.62 -5.92 -26.61
CA ASP A 463 -21.68 -6.72 -27.24
C ASP A 463 -22.48 -7.53 -26.20
N LYS A 464 -21.80 -8.15 -25.22
CA LYS A 464 -22.44 -8.90 -24.14
C LYS A 464 -23.24 -8.02 -23.18
N PHE A 465 -22.76 -6.82 -22.86
CA PHE A 465 -23.51 -5.84 -22.07
C PHE A 465 -24.79 -5.40 -22.81
N ASN A 466 -24.70 -5.16 -24.11
CA ASN A 466 -25.88 -4.84 -24.93
C ASN A 466 -26.91 -5.98 -24.94
N GLN A 467 -26.47 -7.24 -24.99
CA GLN A 467 -27.37 -8.41 -24.87
C GLN A 467 -28.07 -8.49 -23.51
N LYS A 468 -27.48 -7.92 -22.45
CA LYS A 468 -28.04 -7.84 -21.09
C LYS A 468 -28.87 -6.57 -20.85
N GLY A 469 -29.08 -5.74 -21.87
CA GLY A 469 -29.95 -4.55 -21.80
C GLY A 469 -29.25 -3.22 -21.52
N TYR A 470 -27.91 -3.20 -21.40
CA TYR A 470 -27.14 -1.97 -21.24
C TYR A 470 -26.86 -1.30 -22.58
N LYS A 471 -26.90 0.03 -22.65
CA LYS A 471 -26.56 0.77 -23.88
C LYS A 471 -25.07 1.08 -23.90
N THR A 472 -24.28 0.33 -24.66
CA THR A 472 -22.81 0.47 -24.62
C THR A 472 -22.17 0.52 -26.00
N VAL A 473 -20.97 1.11 -26.06
CA VAL A 473 -20.12 1.11 -27.26
C VAL A 473 -18.66 0.88 -26.88
N ALA A 474 -17.92 0.19 -27.73
CA ALA A 474 -16.47 0.06 -27.61
C ALA A 474 -15.75 1.08 -28.51
N LEU A 475 -14.81 1.82 -27.93
CA LEU A 475 -13.91 2.71 -28.67
C LEU A 475 -12.47 2.21 -28.56
N THR A 476 -11.81 2.06 -29.71
CA THR A 476 -10.39 1.67 -29.82
C THR A 476 -9.56 2.74 -30.55
N GLY A 477 -8.24 2.61 -30.53
CA GLY A 477 -7.34 3.52 -31.25
C GLY A 477 -7.70 3.71 -32.74
N ASP A 478 -8.42 2.73 -33.31
CA ASP A 478 -8.83 2.69 -34.72
C ASP A 478 -10.16 3.43 -34.96
N SER A 479 -10.92 3.78 -33.91
CA SER A 479 -12.16 4.55 -34.03
C SER A 479 -11.88 5.98 -34.52
N SER A 480 -12.69 6.45 -35.47
CA SER A 480 -12.63 7.80 -36.03
C SER A 480 -12.95 8.89 -35.01
N GLU A 481 -12.54 10.14 -35.26
CA GLU A 481 -12.92 11.27 -34.39
C GLU A 481 -14.45 11.47 -34.34
N GLN A 482 -15.16 11.21 -35.44
CA GLN A 482 -16.61 11.36 -35.49
C GLN A 482 -17.32 10.36 -34.58
N GLU A 483 -16.90 9.08 -34.61
CA GLU A 483 -17.44 8.04 -33.72
C GLU A 483 -17.19 8.37 -32.25
N ARG A 484 -15.99 8.87 -31.94
CA ARG A 484 -15.63 9.30 -30.58
C ARG A 484 -16.52 10.45 -30.11
N THR A 485 -16.68 11.50 -30.91
CA THR A 485 -17.54 12.65 -30.56
C THR A 485 -18.98 12.20 -30.34
N ASN A 486 -19.54 11.39 -31.25
CA ASN A 486 -20.91 10.90 -31.13
C ASN A 486 -21.12 10.07 -29.85
N ALA A 487 -20.21 9.14 -29.55
CA ALA A 487 -20.30 8.34 -28.32
C ALA A 487 -20.24 9.19 -27.04
N ILE A 488 -19.40 10.24 -27.04
CA ILE A 488 -19.32 11.18 -25.91
C ILE A 488 -20.64 11.95 -25.76
N GLU A 489 -21.19 12.48 -26.85
CA GLU A 489 -22.46 13.21 -26.82
C GLU A 489 -23.61 12.32 -26.32
N LEU A 490 -23.67 11.06 -26.76
CA LEU A 490 -24.66 10.09 -26.27
C LEU A 490 -24.45 9.73 -24.79
N LEU A 491 -23.22 9.62 -24.30
CA LEU A 491 -22.93 9.37 -22.88
C LEU A 491 -23.32 10.58 -22.01
N GLU A 492 -23.13 11.81 -22.49
CA GLU A 492 -23.44 13.04 -21.76
C GLU A 492 -24.92 13.47 -21.86
N SER A 493 -25.70 12.82 -22.73
CA SER A 493 -27.11 13.11 -22.94
C SER A 493 -27.92 13.01 -21.64
N ASP A 494 -28.91 13.90 -21.51
CA ASP A 494 -29.92 13.83 -20.45
C ASP A 494 -31.20 13.12 -20.93
N ASP A 495 -31.30 12.81 -22.23
CA ASP A 495 -32.37 11.98 -22.80
C ASP A 495 -32.06 10.49 -22.58
N LEU A 496 -32.71 9.90 -21.57
CA LEU A 496 -32.54 8.50 -21.17
C LEU A 496 -32.89 7.50 -22.30
N ALA A 497 -33.67 7.89 -23.31
CA ALA A 497 -34.01 7.01 -24.42
C ALA A 497 -32.81 6.73 -25.33
N ILE A 498 -31.93 7.71 -25.54
CA ILE A 498 -30.77 7.60 -26.43
C ILE A 498 -29.43 7.55 -25.70
N LYS A 499 -29.41 7.90 -24.41
CA LYS A 499 -28.20 7.98 -23.60
C LYS A 499 -27.47 6.63 -23.52
N LEU A 500 -26.14 6.64 -23.67
CA LEU A 500 -25.28 5.49 -23.37
C LEU A 500 -25.08 5.32 -21.86
N ASP A 501 -24.96 4.08 -21.40
CA ASP A 501 -24.60 3.74 -20.02
C ASP A 501 -23.09 3.65 -19.87
N TYR A 502 -22.41 3.00 -20.82
CA TYR A 502 -20.96 2.77 -20.77
C TYR A 502 -20.26 2.98 -22.11
N ILE A 503 -19.01 3.42 -22.02
CA ILE A 503 -18.03 3.31 -23.10
C ILE A 503 -16.90 2.38 -22.65
N PHE A 504 -16.67 1.32 -23.42
CA PHE A 504 -15.52 0.43 -23.25
C PHE A 504 -14.31 0.98 -23.99
N THR A 505 -13.14 0.96 -23.34
CA THR A 505 -11.90 1.56 -23.87
C THR A 505 -10.66 0.85 -23.34
N ILE A 506 -9.52 1.03 -24.01
CA ILE A 506 -8.18 0.73 -23.49
C ILE A 506 -7.51 2.04 -23.08
N ASP A 507 -6.87 2.73 -24.04
CA ASP A 507 -6.01 3.89 -23.75
C ASP A 507 -6.50 5.21 -24.38
N ILE A 508 -7.57 5.22 -25.18
CA ILE A 508 -8.02 6.46 -25.87
C ILE A 508 -8.34 7.56 -24.89
N PHE A 509 -8.96 7.21 -23.76
CA PHE A 509 -9.36 8.13 -22.71
C PHE A 509 -8.28 8.32 -21.64
N ASN A 510 -7.10 7.67 -21.78
CA ASN A 510 -5.96 7.99 -20.91
C ASN A 510 -5.56 9.44 -21.11
N GLU A 511 -5.71 10.01 -22.31
CA GLU A 511 -5.36 11.40 -22.61
C GLU A 511 -6.25 12.05 -23.67
N GLY A 512 -6.54 13.34 -23.51
CA GLY A 512 -6.99 14.18 -24.62
C GLY A 512 -8.49 14.24 -24.92
N ILE A 513 -9.34 13.66 -24.07
CA ILE A 513 -10.80 13.76 -24.16
C ILE A 513 -11.37 14.17 -22.80
N ASP A 514 -12.39 15.02 -22.82
CA ASP A 514 -12.99 15.66 -21.65
C ASP A 514 -14.49 15.38 -21.63
N ILE A 515 -14.91 14.53 -20.68
CA ILE A 515 -16.29 14.12 -20.41
C ILE A 515 -16.60 14.39 -18.93
N PRO A 516 -16.97 15.62 -18.54
CA PRO A 516 -17.16 15.98 -17.13
C PRO A 516 -18.23 15.15 -16.41
N LYS A 517 -19.29 14.73 -17.12
CA LYS A 517 -20.46 14.02 -16.55
C LYS A 517 -20.21 12.55 -16.17
N ILE A 518 -19.02 11.99 -16.39
CA ILE A 518 -18.70 10.62 -15.96
C ILE A 518 -18.89 10.50 -14.44
N ASN A 519 -19.70 9.56 -13.99
CA ASN A 519 -19.94 9.30 -12.56
C ASN A 519 -19.60 7.87 -12.13
N GLN A 520 -19.15 7.03 -13.06
CA GLN A 520 -18.63 5.70 -12.74
C GLN A 520 -17.38 5.36 -13.58
N VAL A 521 -16.36 4.78 -12.94
CA VAL A 521 -15.16 4.26 -13.61
C VAL A 521 -14.95 2.82 -13.19
N ILE A 522 -14.88 1.93 -14.17
CA ILE A 522 -14.69 0.50 -13.95
C ILE A 522 -13.33 0.10 -14.51
N MET A 523 -12.51 -0.54 -13.69
CA MET A 523 -11.20 -1.06 -14.07
C MET A 523 -11.27 -2.59 -14.05
N ILE A 524 -11.10 -3.22 -15.22
CA ILE A 524 -11.10 -4.69 -15.37
C ILE A 524 -9.78 -5.20 -15.94
N ARG A 525 -8.73 -4.38 -15.81
CA ARG A 525 -7.40 -4.65 -16.34
C ARG A 525 -6.36 -4.53 -15.22
N PRO A 526 -5.25 -5.27 -15.32
CA PRO A 526 -4.15 -5.19 -14.34
C PRO A 526 -3.57 -3.77 -14.23
N THR A 527 -3.34 -3.30 -13.01
CA THR A 527 -2.63 -2.03 -12.78
C THR A 527 -1.15 -2.20 -13.04
N GLN A 528 -0.70 -1.76 -14.22
CA GLN A 528 0.72 -1.82 -14.62
C GLN A 528 1.51 -0.57 -14.20
N SER A 529 0.83 0.55 -13.95
CA SER A 529 1.45 1.83 -13.62
C SER A 529 0.54 2.69 -12.77
N ALA A 530 1.06 3.20 -11.65
CA ALA A 530 0.37 4.16 -10.78
C ALA A 530 0.01 5.47 -11.52
N ILE A 531 0.84 5.88 -12.48
CA ILE A 531 0.64 7.07 -13.31
C ILE A 531 -0.62 6.91 -14.17
N ILE A 532 -0.71 5.80 -14.91
CA ILE A 532 -1.84 5.51 -15.79
C ILE A 532 -3.12 5.39 -14.95
N PHE A 533 -3.04 4.72 -13.81
CA PHE A 533 -4.16 4.58 -12.87
C PHE A 533 -4.72 5.95 -12.43
N ILE A 534 -3.87 6.89 -11.99
CA ILE A 534 -4.30 8.24 -11.58
C ILE A 534 -4.87 9.03 -12.77
N GLN A 535 -4.28 8.89 -13.97
CA GLN A 535 -4.79 9.56 -15.16
C GLN A 535 -6.21 9.11 -15.51
N GLN A 536 -6.47 7.80 -15.44
CA GLN A 536 -7.78 7.20 -15.68
C GLN A 536 -8.81 7.63 -14.63
N LEU A 537 -8.42 7.53 -13.36
CA LEU A 537 -9.24 7.95 -12.22
C LEU A 537 -9.63 9.42 -12.34
N GLY A 538 -8.67 10.29 -12.65
CA GLY A 538 -8.87 11.73 -12.75
C GLY A 538 -9.77 12.21 -13.90
N ARG A 539 -10.19 11.33 -14.83
CA ARG A 539 -11.22 11.65 -15.82
C ARG A 539 -12.58 11.82 -15.15
N GLY A 540 -12.88 10.96 -14.18
CA GLY A 540 -14.12 11.01 -13.42
C GLY A 540 -14.12 12.04 -12.28
N LEU A 541 -12.99 12.68 -11.95
CA LEU A 541 -12.91 13.56 -10.78
C LEU A 541 -13.39 15.01 -11.00
N ARG A 542 -13.82 15.33 -12.22
CA ARG A 542 -14.30 16.68 -12.56
C ARG A 542 -15.64 16.97 -11.89
N LYS A 543 -15.81 18.21 -11.45
CA LYS A 543 -17.09 18.71 -10.93
C LYS A 543 -18.02 19.11 -12.06
N THR A 544 -19.29 18.74 -11.92
CA THR A 544 -20.38 19.17 -12.78
C THR A 544 -21.63 19.37 -11.95
N ASP A 545 -22.60 20.12 -12.48
CA ASP A 545 -23.92 20.19 -11.87
C ASP A 545 -24.55 18.79 -11.82
N ASN A 546 -25.27 18.51 -10.73
CA ASN A 546 -25.96 17.24 -10.46
C ASN A 546 -25.07 16.00 -10.34
N LYS A 547 -23.76 16.18 -10.14
CA LYS A 547 -22.83 15.10 -9.82
C LYS A 547 -22.32 15.29 -8.39
N TYR A 548 -22.48 14.29 -7.53
CA TYR A 548 -22.13 14.36 -6.11
C TYR A 548 -20.83 13.65 -5.77
N TYR A 549 -20.55 12.51 -6.41
CA TYR A 549 -19.31 11.77 -6.27
C TYR A 549 -19.02 10.91 -7.51
N LEU A 550 -17.82 10.34 -7.57
CA LEU A 550 -17.41 9.34 -8.55
C LEU A 550 -17.39 7.95 -7.90
N THR A 551 -18.12 6.99 -8.45
CA THR A 551 -17.96 5.57 -8.08
C THR A 551 -16.81 4.96 -8.88
N ILE A 552 -15.86 4.31 -8.21
CA ILE A 552 -14.76 3.57 -8.86
C ILE A 552 -14.83 2.12 -8.42
N ILE A 553 -14.88 1.19 -9.37
CA ILE A 553 -14.89 -0.25 -9.10
C ILE A 553 -13.69 -0.86 -9.81
N ASP A 554 -12.75 -1.40 -9.04
CA ASP A 554 -11.53 -2.02 -9.55
C ASP A 554 -11.56 -3.53 -9.32
N PHE A 555 -11.59 -4.30 -10.41
CA PHE A 555 -11.59 -5.76 -10.38
C PHE A 555 -10.15 -6.26 -10.29
N ILE A 556 -9.77 -6.68 -9.09
CA ILE A 556 -8.40 -7.03 -8.72
C ILE A 556 -8.22 -8.55 -8.80
N GLY A 557 -7.48 -8.96 -9.83
CA GLY A 557 -6.96 -10.31 -10.02
C GLY A 557 -5.71 -10.58 -9.19
N ASN A 558 -5.10 -11.74 -9.38
CA ASN A 558 -3.83 -12.09 -8.71
C ASN A 558 -2.64 -11.53 -9.50
N TYR A 559 -2.37 -10.23 -9.34
CA TYR A 559 -1.29 -9.56 -10.07
C TYR A 559 -0.14 -9.20 -9.14
N LYS A 560 1.10 -9.44 -9.60
CA LYS A 560 2.33 -9.07 -8.89
C LYS A 560 2.41 -7.57 -8.58
N ASN A 561 1.71 -6.73 -9.35
CA ASN A 561 1.77 -5.27 -9.27
C ASN A 561 0.61 -4.63 -8.48
N ASN A 562 -0.21 -5.42 -7.77
CA ASN A 562 -1.34 -4.89 -7.00
C ASN A 562 -0.92 -3.87 -5.91
N TYR A 563 0.32 -3.94 -5.42
CA TYR A 563 0.89 -2.95 -4.49
C TYR A 563 0.96 -1.51 -5.05
N LEU A 564 0.82 -1.31 -6.37
CA LEU A 564 0.77 0.02 -7.00
C LEU A 564 -0.54 0.76 -6.74
N ILE A 565 -1.64 0.03 -6.47
CA ILE A 565 -2.97 0.59 -6.21
C ILE A 565 -2.97 1.50 -4.97
N PRO A 566 -2.54 1.02 -3.77
CA PRO A 566 -2.46 1.89 -2.60
C PRO A 566 -1.44 3.02 -2.80
N ILE A 567 -0.32 2.79 -3.48
CA ILE A 567 0.65 3.86 -3.79
C ILE A 567 -0.01 5.00 -4.58
N ALA A 568 -0.80 4.65 -5.61
CA ALA A 568 -1.48 5.61 -6.47
C ALA A 568 -2.59 6.38 -5.73
N LEU A 569 -3.40 5.69 -4.91
CA LEU A 569 -4.53 6.28 -4.21
C LEU A 569 -4.11 7.15 -3.01
N TYR A 570 -3.15 6.68 -2.21
CA TYR A 570 -2.68 7.39 -1.02
C TYR A 570 -1.51 8.34 -1.32
N GLY A 571 -0.95 8.32 -2.54
CA GLY A 571 0.11 9.22 -2.97
C GLY A 571 1.48 8.95 -2.33
N ASP A 572 1.68 7.75 -1.79
CA ASP A 572 2.90 7.38 -1.09
C ASP A 572 3.97 6.81 -2.03
N THR A 573 4.94 7.63 -2.41
CA THR A 573 6.06 7.26 -3.28
C THR A 573 7.31 6.76 -2.53
N SER A 574 7.19 6.47 -1.23
CA SER A 574 8.34 5.98 -0.45
C SER A 574 8.67 4.51 -0.69
N PHE A 575 7.73 3.74 -1.26
CA PHE A 575 7.78 2.28 -1.43
C PHE A 575 8.14 1.52 -0.14
N ASN A 576 7.83 2.11 1.02
CA ASN A 576 8.03 1.46 2.30
C ASN A 576 6.89 0.46 2.54
N LYS A 577 7.20 -0.84 2.52
CA LYS A 577 6.20 -1.91 2.68
C LYS A 577 5.35 -1.73 3.94
N ASP A 578 5.95 -1.40 5.08
CA ASP A 578 5.23 -1.16 6.35
C ASP A 578 4.21 -0.04 6.22
N LYS A 579 4.62 1.07 5.61
CA LYS A 579 3.76 2.23 5.41
C LYS A 579 2.60 1.91 4.47
N ILE A 580 2.86 1.18 3.38
CA ILE A 580 1.80 0.74 2.45
C ILE A 580 0.80 -0.19 3.14
N ARG A 581 1.25 -1.15 3.97
CA ARG A 581 0.34 -2.05 4.70
C ARG A 581 -0.55 -1.31 5.69
N LYS A 582 0.02 -0.33 6.41
CA LYS A 582 -0.74 0.56 7.31
C LYS A 582 -1.82 1.32 6.55
N LEU A 583 -1.50 1.90 5.38
CA LEU A 583 -2.48 2.63 4.56
C LEU A 583 -3.67 1.75 4.14
N ILE A 584 -3.44 0.48 3.82
CA ILE A 584 -4.52 -0.47 3.48
C ILE A 584 -5.36 -0.81 4.73
N SER A 585 -4.70 -1.00 5.88
CA SER A 585 -5.37 -1.34 7.16
C SER A 585 -6.22 -0.17 7.68
N GLU A 586 -5.72 1.05 7.55
CA GLU A 586 -6.39 2.28 7.97
C GLU A 586 -7.55 2.68 7.04
N GLY A 587 -7.60 2.12 5.83
CA GLY A 587 -8.68 2.28 4.85
C GLY A 587 -8.99 3.75 4.55
N SER A 588 -10.23 4.16 4.78
CA SER A 588 -10.75 5.51 4.45
C SER A 588 -10.38 6.61 5.45
N SER A 589 -9.74 6.26 6.58
CA SER A 589 -9.41 7.23 7.63
C SER A 589 -8.33 8.23 7.19
N MET A 590 -7.36 7.77 6.39
CA MET A 590 -6.27 8.60 5.88
C MET A 590 -6.61 9.39 4.62
N ILE A 591 -7.75 9.15 3.99
CA ILE A 591 -8.13 9.87 2.76
C ILE A 591 -8.76 11.24 3.07
N PRO A 592 -8.36 12.32 2.38
CA PRO A 592 -8.98 13.62 2.55
C PRO A 592 -10.45 13.67 2.19
N GLY A 593 -11.17 14.57 2.87
CA GLY A 593 -12.53 14.91 2.50
C GLY A 593 -13.52 13.76 2.67
N GLU A 594 -14.48 13.70 1.76
CA GLU A 594 -15.61 12.77 1.76
C GLU A 594 -15.32 11.45 1.04
N SER A 595 -14.17 11.36 0.36
CA SER A 595 -13.80 10.18 -0.40
C SER A 595 -13.52 8.97 0.50
N THR A 596 -13.81 7.78 -0.01
CA THR A 596 -13.57 6.50 0.69
C THR A 596 -12.82 5.53 -0.21
N ILE A 597 -12.03 4.67 0.42
CA ILE A 597 -11.35 3.53 -0.20
C ILE A 597 -11.73 2.30 0.60
N ASN A 598 -12.29 1.32 -0.09
CA ASN A 598 -12.68 0.04 0.46
C ASN A 598 -12.16 -1.08 -0.42
N PHE A 599 -11.72 -2.15 0.21
CA PHE A 599 -11.30 -3.39 -0.42
C PHE A 599 -12.07 -4.53 0.23
N ASP A 600 -12.56 -5.49 -0.56
CA ASP A 600 -13.04 -6.75 0.01
C ASP A 600 -11.89 -7.54 0.65
N GLU A 601 -12.20 -8.49 1.53
CA GLU A 601 -11.19 -9.20 2.33
C GLU A 601 -10.17 -9.94 1.46
N ILE A 602 -10.66 -10.69 0.46
CA ILE A 602 -9.80 -11.42 -0.49
C ILE A 602 -8.89 -10.47 -1.27
N THR A 603 -9.39 -9.30 -1.68
CA THR A 603 -8.58 -8.28 -2.37
C THR A 603 -7.52 -7.71 -1.44
N LYS A 604 -7.85 -7.42 -0.18
CA LYS A 604 -6.85 -6.96 0.81
C LYS A 604 -5.71 -7.97 0.93
N GLU A 605 -6.03 -9.26 1.05
CA GLU A 605 -5.04 -10.33 1.10
C GLU A 605 -4.18 -10.40 -0.16
N LYS A 606 -4.78 -10.31 -1.36
CA LYS A 606 -4.03 -10.27 -2.63
C LYS A 606 -3.08 -9.08 -2.69
N ILE A 607 -3.50 -7.91 -2.20
CA ILE A 607 -2.64 -6.73 -2.15
C ILE A 607 -1.50 -6.97 -1.14
N TYR A 608 -1.78 -7.49 0.07
CA TYR A 608 -0.74 -7.84 1.05
C TYR A 608 0.28 -8.83 0.46
N ALA A 609 -0.19 -9.94 -0.12
CA ALA A 609 0.67 -10.92 -0.77
C ALA A 609 1.54 -10.32 -1.89
N SER A 610 0.99 -9.37 -2.67
CA SER A 610 1.77 -8.63 -3.67
C SER A 610 2.84 -7.73 -3.05
N ILE A 611 2.57 -7.12 -1.88
CA ILE A 611 3.56 -6.32 -1.14
C ILE A 611 4.67 -7.21 -0.58
N ASP A 612 4.30 -8.37 -0.04
CA ASP A 612 5.25 -9.31 0.56
C ASP A 612 6.19 -9.88 -0.49
N SER A 613 5.64 -10.36 -1.61
CA SER A 613 6.41 -10.91 -2.74
C SER A 613 7.16 -9.85 -3.57
N ALA A 614 6.73 -8.58 -3.56
CA ALA A 614 7.39 -7.53 -4.34
C ALA A 614 8.84 -7.30 -3.86
N LYS A 615 9.79 -7.47 -4.77
CA LYS A 615 11.20 -7.11 -4.56
C LYS A 615 11.39 -5.60 -4.76
N MET A 616 10.85 -4.77 -3.85
CA MET A 616 10.93 -3.28 -3.93
C MET A 616 12.34 -2.69 -3.69
N GLN A 617 13.39 -3.51 -3.81
CA GLN A 617 14.79 -3.15 -3.57
C GLN A 617 15.68 -3.65 -4.71
N LEU A 618 15.09 -4.02 -5.85
CA LEU A 618 15.87 -4.35 -7.04
C LEU A 618 16.69 -3.14 -7.46
N LEU A 619 17.90 -3.41 -7.96
CA LEU A 619 18.79 -2.35 -8.45
C LEU A 619 18.15 -1.54 -9.57
N SER A 620 17.35 -2.18 -10.43
CA SER A 620 16.58 -1.51 -11.49
C SER A 620 15.70 -0.41 -10.92
N ASP A 621 14.94 -0.73 -9.87
CA ASP A 621 13.92 0.14 -9.30
C ASP A 621 14.58 1.29 -8.53
N LEU A 622 15.57 0.97 -7.70
CA LEU A 622 16.36 1.98 -6.99
C LEU A 622 17.08 2.94 -7.95
N LYS A 623 17.57 2.44 -9.09
CA LYS A 623 18.19 3.28 -10.12
C LYS A 623 17.16 4.19 -10.80
N ILE A 624 15.96 3.69 -11.09
CA ILE A 624 14.85 4.49 -11.62
C ILE A 624 14.50 5.61 -10.64
N ASP A 625 14.29 5.30 -9.35
CA ASP A 625 13.94 6.29 -8.33
C ASP A 625 15.05 7.34 -8.12
N TYR A 626 16.31 6.90 -8.13
CA TYR A 626 17.47 7.79 -8.09
C TYR A 626 17.51 8.74 -9.30
N ASN A 627 17.35 8.19 -10.50
CA ASN A 627 17.36 8.97 -11.73
C ASN A 627 16.18 9.93 -11.80
N ASN A 628 14.99 9.52 -11.35
CA ASN A 628 13.80 10.37 -11.30
C ASN A 628 14.05 11.58 -10.39
N LEU A 629 14.61 11.37 -9.19
CA LEU A 629 14.93 12.49 -8.31
C LEU A 629 16.08 13.35 -8.85
N LYS A 630 17.14 12.74 -9.38
CA LYS A 630 18.26 13.46 -10.02
C LYS A 630 17.76 14.36 -11.15
N SER A 631 16.90 13.82 -12.00
CA SER A 631 16.21 14.52 -13.08
C SER A 631 15.37 15.66 -12.53
N ARG A 632 14.60 15.42 -11.48
CA ARG A 632 13.75 16.43 -10.85
C ARG A 632 14.51 17.63 -10.29
N ILE A 633 15.64 17.40 -9.61
CA ILE A 633 16.41 18.46 -8.91
C ILE A 633 17.60 19.01 -9.70
N GLY A 634 17.98 18.37 -10.82
CA GLY A 634 19.07 18.80 -11.70
C GLY A 634 20.48 18.56 -11.14
N ARG A 635 20.63 17.81 -10.06
CA ARG A 635 21.93 17.45 -9.45
C ARG A 635 21.86 16.07 -8.80
N ILE A 636 23.03 15.52 -8.43
CA ILE A 636 23.09 14.27 -7.67
C ILE A 636 22.34 14.46 -6.34
N PRO A 637 21.29 13.66 -6.06
CA PRO A 637 20.55 13.76 -4.82
C PRO A 637 21.36 13.18 -3.66
N MET A 638 21.16 13.76 -2.48
CA MET A 638 21.59 13.26 -1.18
C MET A 638 20.38 12.63 -0.44
N MET A 639 20.58 11.92 0.66
CA MET A 639 19.50 11.25 1.39
C MET A 639 18.41 12.23 1.84
N MET A 640 18.79 13.44 2.30
CA MET A 640 17.82 14.46 2.68
C MET A 640 17.01 15.01 1.50
N ASP A 641 17.51 14.93 0.27
CA ASP A 641 16.74 15.35 -0.90
C ASP A 641 15.56 14.42 -1.15
N PHE A 642 15.73 13.11 -0.94
CA PHE A 642 14.62 12.15 -1.03
C PHE A 642 13.57 12.40 0.05
N VAL A 643 13.99 12.71 1.28
CA VAL A 643 13.08 13.07 2.38
C VAL A 643 12.28 14.32 2.04
N ASN A 644 12.96 15.39 1.60
CA ASN A 644 12.34 16.69 1.33
C ASN A 644 11.38 16.66 0.13
N ASN A 645 11.58 15.71 -0.81
CA ASN A 645 10.73 15.53 -1.98
C ASN A 645 9.69 14.40 -1.81
N GLU A 646 9.53 13.84 -0.60
CA GLU A 646 8.64 12.70 -0.30
C GLU A 646 8.83 11.51 -1.26
N ALA A 647 10.08 11.30 -1.70
CA ALA A 647 10.45 10.26 -2.65
C ALA A 647 10.77 8.93 -1.94
N ARG A 648 11.46 8.03 -2.65
CA ARG A 648 11.95 6.73 -2.17
C ARG A 648 12.58 6.85 -0.78
N GLU A 649 12.19 5.94 0.12
CA GLU A 649 12.78 5.85 1.46
C GLU A 649 14.32 5.70 1.36
N PRO A 650 15.12 6.59 1.96
CA PRO A 650 16.57 6.61 1.73
C PRO A 650 17.34 5.41 2.27
N PHE A 651 16.85 4.76 3.32
CA PHE A 651 17.51 3.59 3.91
C PHE A 651 17.49 2.38 2.97
N SER A 652 16.53 2.29 2.04
CA SER A 652 16.49 1.24 1.01
C SER A 652 17.77 1.19 0.15
N PHE A 653 18.39 2.35 -0.14
CA PHE A 653 19.68 2.41 -0.83
C PHE A 653 20.83 1.86 0.02
N ILE A 654 20.76 2.07 1.35
CA ILE A 654 21.73 1.57 2.34
C ILE A 654 21.57 0.06 2.50
N GLU A 655 20.35 -0.47 2.54
CA GLU A 655 20.12 -1.91 2.60
C GLU A 655 20.74 -2.63 1.40
N TYR A 656 20.58 -2.05 0.20
CA TYR A 656 21.14 -2.61 -1.03
C TYR A 656 22.67 -2.45 -1.15
N SER A 657 23.23 -1.25 -0.93
CA SER A 657 24.67 -0.96 -1.19
C SER A 657 25.52 -0.75 0.07
N LYS A 658 24.96 -0.99 1.25
CA LYS A 658 25.57 -0.77 2.58
C LYS A 658 25.81 0.68 2.98
N SER A 659 25.97 1.60 2.03
CA SER A 659 26.01 3.04 2.23
C SER A 659 25.43 3.74 1.00
N TYR A 660 24.97 4.98 1.18
CA TYR A 660 24.46 5.77 0.06
C TYR A 660 25.57 6.17 -0.94
N PHE A 661 26.79 6.42 -0.43
CA PHE A 661 27.97 6.67 -1.27
C PHE A 661 28.25 5.49 -2.22
N ASN A 662 28.27 4.27 -1.69
CA ASN A 662 28.51 3.07 -2.50
C ASN A 662 27.44 2.87 -3.57
N PHE A 663 26.18 3.20 -3.25
CA PHE A 663 25.10 3.13 -4.21
C PHE A 663 25.34 4.08 -5.39
N ILE A 664 25.60 5.37 -5.12
CA ILE A 664 25.86 6.36 -6.17
C ILE A 664 27.04 5.94 -7.04
N ASN A 665 28.16 5.56 -6.41
CA ASN A 665 29.36 5.14 -7.11
C ASN A 665 29.13 3.91 -8.02
N LYS A 666 28.14 3.07 -7.68
CA LYS A 666 27.74 1.90 -8.49
C LYS A 666 26.84 2.28 -9.66
N VAL A 667 25.93 3.24 -9.51
CA VAL A 667 24.86 3.51 -10.49
C VAL A 667 25.09 4.73 -11.38
N ASP A 668 25.83 5.72 -10.91
CA ASP A 668 26.03 7.00 -11.59
C ASP A 668 27.49 7.19 -12.01
N LYS A 669 27.76 6.97 -13.30
CA LYS A 669 29.09 7.15 -13.89
C LYS A 669 29.58 8.60 -13.90
N THR A 670 28.69 9.57 -13.70
CA THR A 670 29.06 11.00 -13.62
C THR A 670 29.58 11.39 -12.23
N PHE A 671 29.46 10.50 -11.24
CA PHE A 671 29.98 10.72 -9.90
C PHE A 671 31.48 10.43 -9.83
N ASP A 672 32.30 11.48 -9.90
CA ASP A 672 33.77 11.42 -9.90
C ASP A 672 34.38 11.74 -8.52
N LYS A 673 33.76 11.26 -7.44
CA LYS A 673 34.28 11.41 -6.07
C LYS A 673 34.83 10.08 -5.58
N PHE A 674 36.12 10.04 -5.26
CA PHE A 674 36.78 8.84 -4.74
C PHE A 674 36.86 8.84 -3.21
N LEU A 675 36.57 7.68 -2.61
CA LEU A 675 36.90 7.36 -1.23
C LEU A 675 37.72 6.07 -1.22
N ASP A 676 38.76 6.03 -0.38
CA ASP A 676 39.48 4.79 -0.16
C ASP A 676 38.62 3.74 0.55
N LYS A 677 39.10 2.50 0.59
CA LYS A 677 38.38 1.37 1.18
C LYS A 677 38.10 1.56 2.68
N ASN A 678 38.94 2.31 3.39
CA ASN A 678 38.78 2.56 4.82
C ASN A 678 37.62 3.52 5.08
N LEU A 679 37.65 4.71 4.45
CA LEU A 679 36.59 5.72 4.55
C LEU A 679 35.24 5.18 4.06
N SER A 680 35.26 4.43 2.95
CA SER A 680 34.07 3.78 2.42
C SER A 680 33.48 2.77 3.40
N GLY A 681 34.32 1.90 4.00
CA GLY A 681 33.90 0.93 5.01
C GLY A 681 33.35 1.58 6.28
N LEU A 682 33.91 2.72 6.68
CA LEU A 682 33.45 3.48 7.82
C LEU A 682 32.07 4.13 7.58
N LEU A 683 31.81 4.62 6.35
CA LEU A 683 30.46 5.08 5.98
C LEU A 683 29.42 3.96 6.01
N GLU A 684 29.78 2.74 5.59
CA GLU A 684 28.88 1.57 5.72
C GLU A 684 28.49 1.31 7.17
N LEU A 685 29.48 1.38 8.07
CA LEU A 685 29.27 1.20 9.50
C LEU A 685 28.37 2.27 10.10
N PHE A 686 28.66 3.55 9.86
CA PHE A 686 27.80 4.63 10.33
C PHE A 686 26.38 4.51 9.79
N SER A 687 26.23 4.21 8.50
CA SER A 687 24.91 4.12 7.84
C SER A 687 24.04 3.02 8.44
N LYS A 688 24.61 1.82 8.68
CA LYS A 688 23.85 0.66 9.17
C LYS A 688 23.66 0.62 10.68
N GLU A 689 24.69 0.95 11.42
CA GLU A 689 24.76 0.67 12.85
C GLU A 689 24.33 1.86 13.71
N ILE A 690 24.52 3.09 13.21
CA ILE A 690 24.27 4.30 13.97
C ILE A 690 23.10 5.08 13.38
N ASN A 691 23.21 5.46 12.10
CA ASN A 691 22.28 6.34 11.41
C ASN A 691 21.06 5.60 10.82
N ASN A 692 20.62 4.53 11.49
CA ASN A 692 19.44 3.75 11.12
C ASN A 692 18.13 4.29 11.73
N ALA A 693 18.17 5.51 12.30
CA ALA A 693 17.05 6.21 12.91
C ALA A 693 16.36 5.49 14.10
N LYS A 694 16.98 4.47 14.70
CA LYS A 694 16.41 3.75 15.86
C LYS A 694 16.78 4.39 17.20
N ARG A 695 17.94 5.03 17.29
CA ARG A 695 18.45 5.75 18.47
C ARG A 695 19.00 7.10 18.05
N VAL A 696 18.50 8.18 18.64
CA VAL A 696 18.80 9.54 18.18
C VAL A 696 20.03 10.14 18.85
N GLU A 697 20.34 9.70 20.07
CA GLU A 697 21.44 10.20 20.89
C GLU A 697 22.78 10.08 20.18
N GLU A 698 23.02 8.93 19.53
CA GLU A 698 24.26 8.65 18.83
C GLU A 698 24.47 9.61 17.65
N SER A 699 23.42 9.84 16.85
CA SER A 699 23.45 10.78 15.73
C SER A 699 23.57 12.23 16.21
N ILE A 700 22.94 12.63 17.33
CA ILE A 700 23.08 13.98 17.92
C ILE A 700 24.51 14.21 18.40
N ILE A 701 25.11 13.24 19.11
CA ILE A 701 26.51 13.33 19.56
C ILE A 701 27.43 13.59 18.37
N LEU A 702 27.30 12.79 17.30
CA LEU A 702 28.11 12.98 16.10
C LEU A 702 27.88 14.33 15.44
N LYS A 703 26.62 14.78 15.33
CA LYS A 703 26.28 16.07 14.72
C LYS A 703 26.92 17.24 15.47
N GLU A 704 26.79 17.26 16.79
CA GLU A 704 27.30 18.35 17.61
C GLU A 704 28.83 18.36 17.65
N LEU A 705 29.47 17.19 17.68
CA LEU A 705 30.94 17.11 17.57
C LEU A 705 31.45 17.57 16.20
N LEU A 706 30.73 17.28 15.11
CA LEU A 706 31.10 17.76 13.77
C LEU A 706 31.00 19.30 13.63
N ASN A 707 30.13 19.93 14.41
CA ASN A 707 29.91 21.38 14.40
C ASN A 707 30.84 22.13 15.36
N ASN A 708 31.00 21.61 16.59
CA ASN A 708 31.60 22.33 17.72
C ASN A 708 32.91 21.70 18.22
N HIS A 709 33.34 20.55 17.67
CA HIS A 709 34.50 19.74 18.07
C HIS A 709 34.46 19.11 19.47
N GLU A 710 33.70 19.69 20.40
CA GLU A 710 33.49 19.19 21.76
C GLU A 710 32.00 19.26 22.13
N LEU A 711 31.54 18.31 22.96
CA LEU A 711 30.17 18.29 23.49
C LEU A 711 30.17 17.84 24.94
N SER A 712 29.66 18.65 25.88
CA SER A 712 29.54 18.23 27.27
C SER A 712 28.34 17.28 27.46
N ILE A 713 28.42 16.35 28.42
CA ILE A 713 27.28 15.49 28.78
C ILE A 713 26.07 16.33 29.25
N SER A 714 26.32 17.47 29.91
CA SER A 714 25.24 18.37 30.35
C SER A 714 24.48 18.94 29.15
N ASN A 715 25.21 19.43 28.15
CA ASN A 715 24.62 20.01 26.94
C ASN A 715 23.85 18.95 26.14
N LEU A 716 24.39 17.72 26.02
CA LEU A 716 23.67 16.62 25.38
C LEU A 716 22.34 16.34 26.09
N ASN A 717 22.36 16.27 27.42
CA ASN A 717 21.16 16.04 28.22
C ASN A 717 20.14 17.17 28.08
N GLU A 718 20.59 18.42 27.98
CA GLU A 718 19.72 19.57 27.72
C GLU A 718 19.07 19.50 26.34
N LEU A 719 19.86 19.28 25.29
CA LEU A 719 19.36 19.15 23.91
C LEU A 719 18.29 18.05 23.77
N ILE A 720 18.52 16.89 24.41
CA ILE A 720 17.58 15.77 24.37
C ILE A 720 16.34 16.09 25.22
N PHE A 721 16.51 16.70 26.39
CA PHE A 721 15.40 17.02 27.27
C PHE A 721 14.47 18.10 26.68
N GLU A 722 15.03 19.13 26.06
CA GLU A 722 14.25 20.20 25.43
C GLU A 722 13.34 19.67 24.32
N LYS A 723 13.83 18.70 23.54
CA LYS A 723 13.12 18.18 22.37
C LYS A 723 12.28 16.94 22.63
N TYR A 724 12.80 16.01 23.42
CA TYR A 724 12.19 14.68 23.64
C TYR A 724 11.71 14.48 25.09
N HIS A 725 11.97 15.43 25.99
CA HIS A 725 11.50 15.40 27.38
C HIS A 725 11.96 14.21 28.22
N TYR A 726 13.12 13.63 27.89
CA TYR A 726 13.82 12.66 28.73
C TYR A 726 15.31 13.00 28.83
N LYS A 727 16.01 12.37 29.77
CA LYS A 727 17.47 12.50 29.92
C LYS A 727 18.10 11.11 29.79
N PRO A 728 19.11 10.94 28.91
CA PRO A 728 19.84 9.68 28.80
C PRO A 728 20.44 9.24 30.14
N SER A 729 20.32 7.96 30.47
CA SER A 729 20.97 7.38 31.64
C SER A 729 22.49 7.28 31.44
N ALA A 730 23.25 7.13 32.53
CA ALA A 730 24.69 6.90 32.46
C ALA A 730 25.04 5.63 31.67
N GLU A 731 24.21 4.59 31.77
CA GLU A 731 24.34 3.35 30.98
C GLU A 731 24.11 3.60 29.49
N THR A 732 23.11 4.43 29.15
CA THR A 732 22.82 4.81 27.76
C THR A 732 23.98 5.61 27.18
N ILE A 733 24.55 6.56 27.93
CA ILE A 733 25.74 7.31 27.51
C ILE A 733 26.92 6.37 27.25
N LYS A 734 27.18 5.42 28.16
CA LYS A 734 28.24 4.40 27.98
C LYS A 734 27.98 3.54 26.74
N SER A 735 26.73 3.14 26.50
CA SER A 735 26.33 2.40 25.30
C SER A 735 26.55 3.21 24.03
N CYS A 736 26.20 4.51 24.01
CA CYS A 736 26.42 5.38 22.86
C CYS A 736 27.92 5.45 22.48
N ILE A 737 28.82 5.56 23.46
CA ILE A 737 30.27 5.54 23.23
C ILE A 737 30.69 4.21 22.60
N SER A 738 30.25 3.09 23.19
CA SER A 738 30.54 1.74 22.68
C SER A 738 30.05 1.56 21.24
N ASN A 739 28.86 2.06 20.93
CA ASN A 739 28.25 1.91 19.62
C ASN A 739 28.92 2.78 18.56
N ILE A 740 29.19 4.07 18.86
CA ILE A 740 29.87 4.98 17.94
C ILE A 740 31.30 4.51 17.62
N ASN A 741 31.96 3.86 18.58
CA ASN A 741 33.26 3.19 18.36
C ASN A 741 33.12 1.76 17.80
N PHE A 742 31.91 1.32 17.46
CA PHE A 742 31.61 -0.01 16.90
C PHE A 742 32.10 -1.20 17.75
N SER A 743 32.28 -1.00 19.06
CA SER A 743 32.66 -2.05 20.00
C SER A 743 31.51 -3.05 20.21
N PHE A 744 30.25 -2.60 20.16
CA PHE A 744 29.07 -3.47 20.25
C PHE A 744 29.05 -4.59 19.19
N ILE A 745 29.55 -4.31 17.99
CA ILE A 745 29.70 -5.27 16.89
C ILE A 745 31.13 -5.86 16.79
N ARG A 746 31.97 -5.63 17.79
CA ARG A 746 33.35 -6.15 17.92
C ARG A 746 34.32 -5.72 16.82
N LYS A 747 34.19 -4.48 16.32
CA LYS A 747 35.17 -3.88 15.40
C LYS A 747 36.16 -2.94 16.07
N GLU A 748 35.73 -2.22 17.12
CA GLU A 748 36.58 -1.35 17.95
C GLU A 748 37.33 -0.23 17.21
N GLU A 749 36.60 0.64 16.52
CA GLU A 749 37.16 1.86 15.91
C GLU A 749 37.37 2.98 16.94
N LYS A 750 38.38 3.82 16.74
CA LYS A 750 38.66 4.99 17.60
C LYS A 750 38.00 6.25 17.04
N ILE A 751 36.70 6.42 17.28
CA ILE A 751 35.94 7.57 16.76
C ILE A 751 35.82 8.66 17.83
N ILE A 752 35.23 8.33 18.98
CA ILE A 752 35.03 9.26 20.10
C ILE A 752 35.58 8.74 21.43
N PHE A 753 35.96 9.66 22.30
CA PHE A 753 36.25 9.39 23.70
C PHE A 753 35.64 10.46 24.61
N ILE A 754 35.66 10.22 25.92
CA ILE A 754 35.25 11.20 26.93
C ILE A 754 36.46 11.60 27.76
N GLU A 755 36.66 12.92 27.88
CA GLU A 755 37.61 13.56 28.77
C GLU A 755 36.87 14.63 29.58
N ASN A 756 37.01 14.65 30.91
CA ASN A 756 36.36 15.65 31.77
C ASN A 756 34.84 15.82 31.51
N ARG A 757 34.10 14.71 31.32
CA ARG A 757 32.65 14.70 30.99
C ARG A 757 32.30 15.41 29.68
N THR A 758 33.25 15.51 28.77
CA THR A 758 33.11 16.12 27.45
C THR A 758 33.49 15.09 26.40
N PHE A 759 32.61 14.86 25.43
CA PHE A 759 32.88 14.05 24.25
C PHE A 759 33.84 14.79 23.32
N LYS A 760 34.81 14.06 22.77
CA LYS A 760 35.76 14.55 21.77
C LYS A 760 36.02 13.47 20.72
N PHE A 761 36.43 13.89 19.51
CA PHE A 761 36.95 12.96 18.51
C PHE A 761 38.39 12.59 18.80
N TYR A 762 38.80 11.35 18.49
CA TYR A 762 40.21 11.00 18.41
C TYR A 762 40.89 11.75 17.24
N ASP A 763 42.16 12.13 17.41
CA ASP A 763 42.94 12.83 16.37
C ASP A 763 43.02 12.06 15.05
N GLU A 764 43.05 10.73 15.13
CA GLU A 764 43.02 9.82 13.99
C GLU A 764 41.74 10.03 13.16
N PHE A 765 40.58 10.14 13.81
CA PHE A 765 39.31 10.39 13.14
C PHE A 765 39.17 11.84 12.65
N ILE A 766 39.71 12.83 13.37
CA ILE A 766 39.77 14.23 12.90
C ILE A 766 40.52 14.31 11.56
N THR A 767 41.60 13.54 11.41
CA THR A 767 42.35 13.46 10.15
C THR A 767 41.48 12.90 9.02
N LEU A 768 40.68 11.87 9.27
CA LEU A 768 39.74 11.30 8.28
C LEU A 768 38.64 12.29 7.89
N LEU A 769 38.17 13.13 8.82
CA LEU A 769 37.18 14.19 8.57
C LEU A 769 37.68 15.32 7.66
N SER A 770 38.99 15.40 7.39
CA SER A 770 39.55 16.34 6.41
C SER A 770 39.11 16.01 4.97
N ASN A 771 38.70 14.76 4.71
CA ASN A 771 38.11 14.38 3.43
C ASN A 771 36.68 14.96 3.33
N THR A 772 36.50 15.95 2.45
CA THR A 772 35.23 16.67 2.27
C THR A 772 34.09 15.75 1.86
N THR A 773 34.33 14.82 0.93
CA THR A 773 33.33 13.83 0.50
C THR A 773 32.86 12.96 1.65
N PHE A 774 33.79 12.40 2.43
CA PHE A 774 33.44 11.57 3.59
C PHE A 774 32.59 12.36 4.60
N LYS A 775 33.01 13.58 4.93
CA LYS A 775 32.29 14.45 5.87
C LYS A 775 30.88 14.81 5.37
N GLU A 776 30.73 15.15 4.09
CA GLU A 776 29.44 15.47 3.47
C GLU A 776 28.44 14.30 3.57
N PHE A 777 28.86 13.09 3.17
CA PHE A 777 27.99 11.90 3.21
C PHE A 777 27.67 11.46 4.64
N LEU A 778 28.63 11.58 5.57
CA LEU A 778 28.39 11.29 6.98
C LEU A 778 27.37 12.26 7.58
N LEU A 779 27.50 13.56 7.32
CA LEU A 779 26.59 14.58 7.83
C LEU A 779 25.18 14.42 7.28
N ASP A 780 25.03 14.10 6.00
CA ASP A 780 23.74 13.82 5.38
C ASP A 780 23.07 12.58 5.99
N SER A 781 23.82 11.49 6.19
CA SER A 781 23.35 10.28 6.88
C SER A 781 22.91 10.55 8.34
N ILE A 782 23.67 11.36 9.08
CA ILE A 782 23.32 11.78 10.45
C ILE A 782 22.03 12.61 10.44
N THR A 783 21.93 13.57 9.51
CA THR A 783 20.76 14.46 9.40
C THR A 783 19.51 13.67 9.05
N TYR A 784 19.63 12.71 8.13
CA TYR A 784 18.58 11.74 7.81
C TYR A 784 18.11 10.98 9.05
N SER A 785 19.04 10.37 9.81
CA SER A 785 18.72 9.59 11.01
C SER A 785 17.93 10.41 12.04
N ILE A 786 18.39 11.63 12.32
CA ILE A 786 17.72 12.55 13.26
C ILE A 786 16.35 12.95 12.73
N HIS A 787 16.22 13.28 11.44
CA HIS A 787 14.95 13.66 10.84
C HIS A 787 13.92 12.53 10.96
N THR A 788 14.31 11.32 10.55
CA THR A 788 13.43 10.15 10.56
C THR A 788 13.02 9.77 11.99
N PHE A 789 13.92 9.86 12.97
CA PHE A 789 13.55 9.66 14.38
C PHE A 789 12.54 10.71 14.84
N ASN A 790 12.75 12.00 14.54
CA ASN A 790 11.83 13.07 14.92
C ASN A 790 10.43 12.88 14.34
N LYS A 791 10.34 12.44 13.09
CA LYS A 791 9.07 12.19 12.41
C LYS A 791 8.26 11.09 13.09
N ASN A 792 8.93 10.08 13.64
CA ASN A 792 8.30 8.94 14.29
C ASN A 792 8.12 9.11 15.81
N PHE A 793 8.80 10.09 16.42
CA PHE A 793 8.79 10.27 17.86
C PHE A 793 7.45 10.82 18.36
N ASN A 794 6.86 10.11 19.31
CA ASN A 794 5.74 10.59 20.11
C ASN A 794 6.03 10.29 21.57
N LYS A 795 5.98 11.33 22.42
CA LYS A 795 6.25 11.23 23.86
C LYS A 795 5.37 10.18 24.55
N ASP A 796 4.09 10.14 24.20
CA ASP A 796 3.12 9.24 24.84
C ASP A 796 3.39 7.77 24.49
N TYR A 797 4.10 7.52 23.39
CA TYR A 797 4.44 6.20 22.88
C TYR A 797 5.91 5.81 23.10
N TYR A 798 6.73 6.69 23.68
CA TYR A 798 8.12 6.38 23.99
C TYR A 798 8.21 5.63 25.32
N ARG A 799 8.91 4.49 25.32
CA ARG A 799 9.12 3.60 26.47
C ARG A 799 10.59 3.25 26.59
N ASP A 800 11.32 4.10 27.29
CA ASP A 800 12.72 3.88 27.72
C ASP A 800 13.59 3.23 26.61
N GLY A 801 13.76 3.97 25.52
CA GLY A 801 14.55 3.58 24.34
C GLY A 801 13.75 3.11 23.12
N LEU A 802 12.50 2.68 23.31
CA LEU A 802 11.67 2.10 22.23
C LEU A 802 10.40 2.92 22.00
N LEU A 803 9.95 3.01 20.74
CA LEU A 803 8.69 3.64 20.35
C LEU A 803 7.65 2.56 20.08
N LEU A 804 6.47 2.65 20.71
CA LEU A 804 5.37 1.72 20.46
C LEU A 804 5.00 1.69 18.97
N PHE A 805 4.66 0.49 18.50
CA PHE A 805 4.20 0.20 17.15
C PHE A 805 5.22 0.47 16.03
N ASN A 806 6.48 0.71 16.40
CA ASN A 806 7.60 0.76 15.45
C ASN A 806 8.27 -0.61 15.33
N LYS A 807 8.85 -0.84 14.15
CA LYS A 807 9.60 -2.06 13.85
C LYS A 807 11.04 -2.00 14.36
N TYR A 808 11.51 -3.09 14.93
CA TYR A 808 12.88 -3.25 15.41
C TYR A 808 13.42 -4.64 15.05
N SER A 809 14.67 -4.70 14.61
CA SER A 809 15.39 -5.96 14.52
C SER A 809 15.81 -6.42 15.92
N ARG A 810 16.11 -7.72 16.08
CA ARG A 810 16.68 -8.23 17.34
C ARG A 810 17.97 -7.52 17.73
N LYS A 811 18.77 -7.12 16.74
CA LYS A 811 20.02 -6.38 16.93
C LYS A 811 19.76 -4.97 17.46
N ASP A 812 18.78 -4.27 16.90
CA ASP A 812 18.36 -2.95 17.39
C ASP A 812 17.91 -3.03 18.84
N VAL A 813 17.10 -4.04 19.20
CA VAL A 813 16.64 -4.22 20.58
C VAL A 813 17.82 -4.46 21.54
N CYS A 814 18.79 -5.30 21.17
CA CYS A 814 19.99 -5.51 21.99
C CYS A 814 20.78 -4.20 22.21
N ARG A 815 20.93 -3.41 21.15
CA ARG A 815 21.59 -2.09 21.17
C ARG A 815 20.84 -1.12 22.08
N LEU A 816 19.53 -1.02 21.89
CA LEU A 816 18.64 -0.09 22.60
C LEU A 816 18.52 -0.42 24.10
N LEU A 817 18.59 -1.70 24.46
CA LEU A 817 18.64 -2.16 25.85
C LEU A 817 20.04 -2.06 26.49
N ASN A 818 20.99 -1.38 25.85
CA ASN A 818 22.34 -1.14 26.35
C ASN A 818 23.15 -2.43 26.63
N TRP A 819 22.90 -3.51 25.88
CA TRP A 819 23.69 -4.74 26.03
C TRP A 819 25.10 -4.54 25.49
N GLU A 820 26.08 -5.16 26.14
CA GLU A 820 27.51 -4.94 25.84
C GLU A 820 27.94 -5.37 24.44
N ASN A 821 27.29 -6.38 23.87
CA ASN A 821 27.65 -7.00 22.60
C ASN A 821 26.39 -7.41 21.83
N ASP A 822 26.50 -7.45 20.50
CA ASP A 822 25.48 -8.05 19.64
C ASP A 822 25.38 -9.57 19.90
N VAL A 823 24.26 -9.97 20.49
CA VAL A 823 23.91 -11.37 20.75
C VAL A 823 22.60 -11.77 20.06
N SER A 824 22.17 -10.97 19.07
CA SER A 824 20.89 -11.11 18.36
C SER A 824 20.64 -12.51 17.80
N SER A 825 21.69 -13.18 17.31
CA SER A 825 21.67 -14.56 16.80
C SER A 825 21.27 -15.61 17.84
N THR A 826 21.36 -15.27 19.13
CA THR A 826 21.09 -16.19 20.25
C THR A 826 19.91 -15.76 21.11
N VAL A 827 19.16 -14.75 20.69
CA VAL A 827 17.92 -14.32 21.35
C VAL A 827 16.75 -15.25 21.03
N TYR A 828 16.69 -15.78 19.80
CA TYR A 828 15.59 -16.64 19.32
C TYR A 828 14.22 -16.00 19.59
N GLY A 829 13.36 -16.67 20.38
CA GLY A 829 12.05 -16.16 20.82
C GLY A 829 12.11 -15.29 22.07
N TYR A 830 13.04 -15.51 23.00
CA TYR A 830 13.23 -14.64 24.17
C TYR A 830 14.56 -14.90 24.86
N ARG A 831 15.10 -13.87 25.53
CA ARG A 831 16.28 -14.00 26.39
C ARG A 831 16.33 -12.94 27.47
N THR A 832 16.36 -13.36 28.73
CA THR A 832 16.51 -12.44 29.87
C THR A 832 17.97 -12.03 30.07
N ARG A 833 18.22 -10.72 30.16
CA ARG A 833 19.52 -10.16 30.58
C ARG A 833 19.28 -8.86 31.34
N ASN A 834 20.04 -8.61 32.39
CA ASN A 834 19.90 -7.44 33.26
C ASN A 834 18.45 -7.24 33.74
N GLU A 835 17.76 -8.33 34.09
CA GLU A 835 16.35 -8.33 34.54
C GLU A 835 15.32 -7.81 33.51
N ILE A 836 15.71 -7.70 32.23
CA ILE A 836 14.83 -7.35 31.12
C ILE A 836 14.68 -8.55 30.18
N THR A 837 13.45 -8.83 29.75
CA THR A 837 13.15 -9.92 28.81
C THR A 837 12.41 -9.39 27.57
N PRO A 838 13.07 -9.26 26.42
CA PRO A 838 12.40 -9.11 25.14
C PRO A 838 11.88 -10.46 24.63
N CYS A 839 10.61 -10.50 24.23
CA CYS A 839 9.90 -11.63 23.64
C CYS A 839 9.57 -11.30 22.17
N PHE A 840 10.02 -12.13 21.24
CA PHE A 840 9.81 -12.02 19.80
C PHE A 840 8.90 -13.13 19.31
N VAL A 841 7.82 -12.75 18.62
CA VAL A 841 6.78 -13.66 18.14
C VAL A 841 6.54 -13.45 16.65
N THR A 842 6.55 -14.54 15.89
CA THR A 842 5.96 -14.60 14.55
C THR A 842 4.55 -15.16 14.70
N TYR A 843 3.52 -14.38 14.36
CA TYR A 843 2.12 -14.67 14.68
C TYR A 843 1.56 -15.84 13.84
N HIS A 844 1.64 -15.73 12.51
CA HIS A 844 1.37 -16.80 11.57
C HIS A 844 2.68 -17.44 11.14
N LYS A 845 2.88 -18.68 11.56
CA LYS A 845 4.03 -19.52 11.21
C LYS A 845 3.72 -20.26 9.91
N SER A 846 4.68 -20.36 8.99
CA SER A 846 4.48 -21.14 7.76
C SER A 846 4.28 -22.63 8.08
N ASP A 847 3.56 -23.33 7.21
CA ASP A 847 3.28 -24.77 7.36
C ASP A 847 4.56 -25.63 7.29
N ASP A 848 5.64 -25.09 6.70
CA ASP A 848 6.95 -25.75 6.58
C ASP A 848 7.86 -25.63 7.83
N ILE A 849 7.38 -25.00 8.91
CA ILE A 849 8.16 -24.83 10.15
C ILE A 849 8.05 -26.08 11.02
N GLU A 850 9.19 -26.52 11.60
CA GLU A 850 9.20 -27.67 12.54
C GLU A 850 8.19 -27.50 13.68
N ASP A 851 7.39 -28.54 13.97
CA ASP A 851 6.41 -28.59 15.06
C ASP A 851 6.98 -28.19 16.42
N THR A 852 8.30 -28.30 16.60
CA THR A 852 9.01 -27.98 17.85
C THR A 852 9.16 -26.49 18.13
N ILE A 853 8.84 -25.64 17.15
CA ILE A 853 8.84 -24.17 17.24
C ILE A 853 7.49 -23.53 16.84
N LYS A 854 6.47 -24.37 16.55
CA LYS A 854 5.07 -23.97 16.26
C LYS A 854 4.26 -23.69 17.54
N TYR A 855 4.74 -22.75 18.35
CA TYR A 855 4.04 -22.27 19.56
C TYR A 855 2.69 -21.61 19.25
N ASN A 856 1.69 -21.79 20.11
CA ASN A 856 0.34 -21.23 20.01
C ASN A 856 0.28 -19.83 20.65
N ASP A 857 0.97 -18.88 20.02
CA ASP A 857 0.94 -17.48 20.39
C ASP A 857 -0.26 -16.78 19.71
N TYR A 858 -1.12 -16.10 20.46
CA TYR A 858 -2.28 -15.41 19.87
C TYR A 858 -2.76 -14.23 20.71
N PHE A 859 -3.41 -13.27 20.07
CA PHE A 859 -4.11 -12.21 20.78
C PHE A 859 -5.44 -12.74 21.33
N VAL A 860 -5.64 -12.61 22.66
CA VAL A 860 -6.93 -12.87 23.31
C VAL A 860 -7.84 -11.65 23.16
N SER A 861 -7.25 -10.46 23.24
CA SER A 861 -7.87 -9.16 22.98
C SER A 861 -6.77 -8.15 22.62
N PRO A 862 -7.09 -6.92 22.20
CA PRO A 862 -6.09 -5.87 21.96
C PRO A 862 -5.18 -5.56 23.15
N SER A 863 -5.59 -5.93 24.37
CA SER A 863 -4.84 -5.67 25.61
C SER A 863 -4.26 -6.94 26.24
N VAL A 864 -4.59 -8.13 25.73
CA VAL A 864 -4.16 -9.41 26.32
C VAL A 864 -3.58 -10.32 25.25
N PHE A 865 -2.34 -10.72 25.45
CA PHE A 865 -1.61 -11.62 24.56
C PHE A 865 -1.32 -12.96 25.25
N ALA A 866 -1.70 -14.07 24.62
CA ALA A 866 -1.32 -15.40 25.04
C ALA A 866 0.06 -15.74 24.44
N TRP A 867 1.01 -16.05 25.31
CA TRP A 867 2.39 -16.33 24.92
C TRP A 867 2.84 -17.71 25.39
N GLU A 868 3.56 -18.41 24.54
CA GLU A 868 4.16 -19.70 24.85
C GLU A 868 5.68 -19.64 24.88
N SER A 869 6.25 -20.27 25.90
CA SER A 869 7.71 -20.43 25.99
C SER A 869 8.25 -21.47 24.99
N ARG A 870 9.57 -21.43 24.80
CA ARG A 870 10.30 -22.38 23.95
C ARG A 870 10.05 -23.81 24.40
N SER A 871 10.08 -24.74 23.45
CA SER A 871 9.85 -26.16 23.72
C SER A 871 10.87 -26.74 24.71
N ASN A 872 10.44 -27.79 25.41
CA ASN A 872 11.21 -28.44 26.47
C ASN A 872 11.55 -27.51 27.65
N ARG A 873 10.55 -26.74 28.10
CA ARG A 873 10.64 -25.85 29.27
C ARG A 873 9.56 -26.18 30.28
N LYS A 874 9.95 -26.14 31.55
CA LYS A 874 9.09 -26.39 32.70
C LYS A 874 9.05 -25.17 33.60
N LEU A 875 8.06 -25.08 34.48
CA LEU A 875 8.00 -24.03 35.52
C LEU A 875 9.28 -23.96 36.38
N SER A 876 9.97 -25.09 36.55
CA SER A 876 11.24 -25.16 37.30
C SER A 876 12.46 -24.71 36.51
N SER A 877 12.37 -24.56 35.18
CA SER A 877 13.48 -24.17 34.30
C SER A 877 13.99 -22.78 34.67
N GLN A 878 15.32 -22.62 34.74
CA GLN A 878 15.95 -21.36 35.13
C GLN A 878 15.55 -20.20 34.21
N GLU A 879 15.43 -20.43 32.91
CA GLU A 879 14.96 -19.42 31.95
C GLU A 879 13.56 -18.91 32.30
N ILE A 880 12.64 -19.81 32.67
CA ILE A 880 11.26 -19.44 33.04
C ILE A 880 11.24 -18.65 34.35
N LYS A 881 12.04 -19.06 35.34
CA LYS A 881 12.22 -18.29 36.58
C LYS A 881 12.73 -16.88 36.29
N ASN A 882 13.67 -16.74 35.34
CA ASN A 882 14.21 -15.44 34.95
C ASN A 882 13.15 -14.56 34.26
N VAL A 883 12.29 -15.14 33.41
CA VAL A 883 11.15 -14.40 32.81
C VAL A 883 10.19 -13.92 33.89
N VAL A 884 9.79 -14.80 34.82
CA VAL A 884 8.86 -14.45 35.92
C VAL A 884 9.45 -13.40 36.87
N ALA A 885 10.77 -13.43 37.10
CA ALA A 885 11.46 -12.47 37.94
C ALA A 885 11.91 -11.19 37.19
N SER A 886 11.63 -11.07 35.90
CA SER A 886 12.03 -9.89 35.12
C SER A 886 11.30 -8.65 35.60
N LYS A 887 12.04 -7.54 35.71
CA LYS A 887 11.48 -6.22 36.05
C LYS A 887 10.71 -5.60 34.89
N ARG A 888 11.11 -5.94 33.66
CA ARG A 888 10.53 -5.42 32.42
C ARG A 888 10.44 -6.52 31.37
N ILE A 889 9.26 -6.75 30.82
CA ILE A 889 9.03 -7.70 29.74
C ILE A 889 8.51 -6.92 28.53
N LEU A 890 9.14 -7.13 27.37
CA LEU A 890 8.87 -6.39 26.14
C LEU A 890 8.29 -7.34 25.10
N LEU A 891 7.16 -7.00 24.50
CA LEU A 891 6.55 -7.82 23.46
C LEU A 891 6.84 -7.25 22.06
N PHE A 892 7.36 -8.10 21.18
CA PHE A 892 7.62 -7.80 19.77
C PHE A 892 6.92 -8.84 18.89
N VAL A 893 6.09 -8.39 17.95
CA VAL A 893 5.30 -9.28 17.08
C VAL A 893 5.49 -8.90 15.62
N LYS A 894 5.61 -9.89 14.74
CA LYS A 894 5.45 -9.73 13.29
C LYS A 894 4.38 -10.71 12.79
N LYS A 895 3.68 -10.38 11.71
CA LYS A 895 2.61 -11.25 11.21
C LYS A 895 3.18 -12.57 10.71
N GLU A 896 4.17 -12.53 9.83
CA GLU A 896 4.73 -13.70 9.18
C GLU A 896 6.22 -13.54 8.85
N ASP A 897 6.88 -14.62 8.44
CA ASP A 897 8.31 -14.58 8.12
C ASP A 897 8.64 -13.83 6.81
N ALA A 898 7.71 -13.81 5.84
CA ALA A 898 7.86 -13.08 4.59
C ALA A 898 7.96 -11.55 4.76
N GLU A 899 7.56 -11.01 5.92
CA GLU A 899 7.68 -9.58 6.23
C GLU A 899 9.11 -9.09 6.49
N GLY A 900 10.07 -10.00 6.64
CA GLY A 900 11.47 -9.69 6.94
C GLY A 900 11.88 -9.95 8.39
N THR A 901 12.97 -9.32 8.81
CA THR A 901 13.65 -9.58 10.11
C THR A 901 13.12 -8.78 11.28
N ASP A 902 12.31 -7.75 11.02
CA ASP A 902 11.92 -6.76 12.01
C ASP A 902 10.54 -7.05 12.59
N PHE A 903 10.36 -6.70 13.87
CA PHE A 903 9.14 -6.95 14.63
C PHE A 903 8.58 -5.65 15.18
N TYR A 904 7.26 -5.49 15.18
CA TYR A 904 6.59 -4.36 15.82
C TYR A 904 6.71 -4.48 17.34
N PHE A 905 7.15 -3.41 17.99
CA PHE A 905 7.11 -3.30 19.44
C PHE A 905 5.69 -3.03 19.93
N MET A 906 5.09 -3.99 20.64
CA MET A 906 3.72 -3.89 21.17
C MET A 906 3.65 -3.20 22.53
N GLY A 907 4.80 -3.05 23.20
CA GLY A 907 4.90 -2.38 24.47
C GLY A 907 5.44 -3.25 25.60
N ASP A 908 5.50 -2.61 26.76
CA ASP A 908 5.77 -3.25 28.03
C ASP A 908 4.55 -4.08 28.44
N VAL A 909 4.82 -5.26 28.99
CA VAL A 909 3.77 -6.20 29.41
C VAL A 909 3.99 -6.69 30.83
N SER A 910 2.88 -6.96 31.52
CA SER A 910 2.86 -7.57 32.83
C SER A 910 2.23 -8.97 32.76
N ILE A 911 2.68 -9.88 33.62
CA ILE A 911 2.12 -11.23 33.69
C ILE A 911 0.81 -11.18 34.47
N ILE A 912 -0.30 -11.64 33.87
CA ILE A 912 -1.58 -11.76 34.56
C ILE A 912 -1.44 -12.78 35.69
N LYS A 913 -1.78 -12.38 36.92
CA LYS A 913 -1.67 -13.24 38.11
C LYS A 913 -2.48 -14.53 37.91
N ASN A 914 -1.87 -15.67 38.23
CA ASN A 914 -2.42 -17.03 38.05
C ASN A 914 -2.64 -17.48 36.59
N SER A 915 -2.07 -16.79 35.60
CA SER A 915 -2.14 -17.21 34.19
C SER A 915 -1.07 -18.21 33.77
N ILE A 916 -0.01 -18.38 34.57
CA ILE A 916 1.13 -19.23 34.23
C ILE A 916 0.72 -20.70 34.38
N GLN A 917 0.75 -21.46 33.27
CA GLN A 917 0.33 -22.86 33.26
C GLN A 917 1.37 -23.73 32.55
N GLN A 918 1.63 -24.90 33.12
CA GLN A 918 2.40 -25.94 32.44
C GLN A 918 1.49 -26.64 31.43
N ALA A 919 1.95 -26.77 30.20
CA ALA A 919 1.25 -27.45 29.12
C ALA A 919 2.22 -28.28 28.27
N GLU A 920 1.68 -28.95 27.26
CA GLU A 920 2.42 -29.73 26.27
C GLU A 920 1.99 -29.27 24.87
N MET A 921 2.94 -29.24 23.93
CA MET A 921 2.63 -28.85 22.55
C MET A 921 1.69 -29.88 21.89
N PRO A 922 0.68 -29.45 21.11
CA PRO A 922 -0.36 -30.33 20.56
C PRO A 922 0.17 -31.51 19.72
N GLU A 923 1.22 -31.29 18.92
CA GLU A 923 1.73 -32.29 17.97
C GLU A 923 2.99 -33.02 18.47
N SER A 924 3.84 -32.35 19.27
CA SER A 924 5.14 -32.91 19.69
C SER A 924 5.20 -33.39 21.13
N SER A 925 4.14 -33.18 21.93
CA SER A 925 4.06 -33.49 23.37
C SER A 925 5.24 -32.97 24.21
N LYS A 926 5.97 -31.97 23.72
CA LYS A 926 7.08 -31.35 24.44
C LYS A 926 6.53 -30.38 25.49
N PRO A 927 7.10 -30.34 26.72
CA PRO A 927 6.61 -29.45 27.74
C PRO A 927 6.89 -27.99 27.38
N VAL A 928 5.88 -27.15 27.54
CA VAL A 928 5.90 -25.69 27.36
C VAL A 928 5.21 -25.02 28.55
N VAL A 929 5.51 -23.76 28.77
CA VAL A 929 4.84 -22.92 29.77
C VAL A 929 4.07 -21.82 29.05
N HIS A 930 2.78 -21.71 29.35
CA HIS A 930 1.86 -20.70 28.83
C HIS A 930 1.79 -19.52 29.78
N PHE A 931 1.74 -18.32 29.22
CA PHE A 931 1.58 -17.07 29.92
C PHE A 931 0.43 -16.29 29.30
N LYS A 932 -0.23 -15.46 30.10
CA LYS A 932 -1.02 -14.35 29.56
C LYS A 932 -0.37 -13.05 29.98
N PHE A 933 -0.03 -12.25 28.97
CA PHE A 933 0.52 -10.93 29.12
C PHE A 933 -0.59 -9.90 29.02
N GLN A 934 -0.66 -9.00 30.01
CA GLN A 934 -1.45 -7.78 29.97
C GLN A 934 -0.54 -6.68 29.43
N LEU A 935 -0.92 -6.12 28.28
CA LEU A 935 -0.25 -4.96 27.71
C LEU A 935 -0.61 -3.72 28.54
N GLU A 936 0.39 -2.88 28.83
CA GLU A 936 0.15 -1.59 29.50
C GLU A 936 -0.69 -0.65 28.64
N GLN A 937 -0.49 -0.73 27.32
CA GLN A 937 -1.28 0.01 26.34
C GLN A 937 -1.87 -0.96 25.33
N PRO A 938 -3.18 -0.90 25.05
CA PRO A 938 -3.79 -1.74 24.02
C PRO A 938 -3.12 -1.52 22.66
N VAL A 939 -2.99 -2.59 21.88
CA VAL A 939 -2.54 -2.48 20.48
C VAL A 939 -3.55 -1.63 19.72
N LYS A 940 -3.06 -0.74 18.85
CA LYS A 940 -3.94 0.05 17.98
C LYS A 940 -4.75 -0.87 17.08
N ASP A 941 -6.02 -0.53 16.86
CA ASP A 941 -6.95 -1.38 16.11
C ASP A 941 -6.46 -1.74 14.71
N ASP A 942 -5.85 -0.79 13.99
CA ASP A 942 -5.31 -0.99 12.64
C ASP A 942 -4.19 -2.04 12.63
N LEU A 943 -3.25 -1.93 13.56
CA LEU A 943 -2.16 -2.89 13.70
C LEU A 943 -2.66 -4.25 14.23
N TYR A 944 -3.62 -4.24 15.14
CA TYR A 944 -4.26 -5.44 15.68
C TYR A 944 -4.96 -6.22 14.57
N ASN A 945 -5.82 -5.56 13.80
CA ASN A 945 -6.54 -6.14 12.67
C ASN A 945 -5.58 -6.67 11.61
N TYR A 946 -4.51 -5.93 11.33
CA TYR A 946 -3.48 -6.37 10.38
C TYR A 946 -2.83 -7.69 10.82
N ILE A 947 -2.39 -7.78 12.08
CA ILE A 947 -1.69 -8.95 12.62
C ILE A 947 -2.62 -10.15 12.77
N THR A 948 -3.86 -9.92 13.19
CA THR A 948 -4.83 -10.99 13.48
C THR A 948 -5.63 -11.47 12.26
N ALA A 949 -5.57 -10.75 11.13
CA ALA A 949 -6.26 -11.16 9.90
C ALA A 949 -5.78 -12.54 9.43
N VAL A 950 -6.67 -13.53 9.57
CA VAL A 950 -6.49 -14.96 9.30
C VAL A 950 -6.48 -15.20 7.80
N LYS A 951 -5.55 -16.03 7.29
CA LYS A 951 -5.68 -16.63 5.95
C LYS A 951 -6.89 -17.56 5.99
N GLU A 952 -7.93 -17.29 5.20
CA GLU A 952 -8.93 -18.33 4.96
C GLU A 952 -8.25 -19.53 4.29
N GLU A 953 -7.96 -20.58 5.08
CA GLU A 953 -7.89 -21.91 4.52
C GLU A 953 -9.25 -22.20 3.88
N LYS A 954 -9.25 -22.67 2.63
CA LYS A 954 -10.45 -23.05 1.87
C LYS A 954 -11.34 -23.98 2.73
N LEU A 955 -12.25 -23.40 3.51
CA LEU A 955 -13.37 -24.12 4.09
C LEU A 955 -14.27 -24.43 2.91
N ALA A 956 -14.25 -25.68 2.46
CA ALA A 956 -15.23 -26.18 1.52
C ALA A 956 -16.62 -25.77 2.04
N PRO A 957 -17.45 -25.10 1.22
CA PRO A 957 -18.71 -24.57 1.68
C PRO A 957 -19.55 -25.71 2.27
N ASN A 958 -20.00 -25.52 3.51
CA ASN A 958 -20.96 -26.39 4.16
C ASN A 958 -22.22 -26.46 3.29
N ASN A 959 -22.33 -27.52 2.49
CA ASN A 959 -23.56 -27.87 1.81
C ASN A 959 -24.62 -28.20 2.85
N LEU A 960 -25.58 -27.29 3.02
CA LEU A 960 -26.92 -27.60 3.51
C LEU A 960 -27.56 -28.59 2.52
N ASN A 961 -27.33 -29.88 2.76
CA ASN A 961 -27.95 -30.97 2.01
C ASN A 961 -29.46 -31.03 2.32
N PHE A 962 -30.28 -30.67 1.33
CA PHE A 962 -31.57 -31.32 1.13
C PHE A 962 -31.32 -32.73 0.60
N GLU A 963 -31.85 -33.74 1.30
CA GLU A 963 -31.77 -35.15 0.93
C GLU A 963 -32.39 -35.41 -0.45
N ILE A 964 -31.60 -35.94 -1.39
CA ILE A 964 -32.09 -36.94 -2.35
C ILE A 964 -31.05 -38.07 -2.44
N LYS A 965 -31.47 -39.27 -2.03
CA LYS A 965 -30.73 -40.53 -2.17
C LYS A 965 -30.64 -40.95 -3.64
N SER A 966 -29.43 -41.24 -4.10
CA SER A 966 -29.19 -42.34 -5.05
C SER A 966 -27.78 -42.91 -4.87
N LYS A 967 -27.70 -44.24 -4.96
CA LYS A 967 -26.58 -45.12 -4.64
C LYS A 967 -25.45 -45.09 -5.70
N GLU A 968 -24.24 -45.34 -5.16
CA GLU A 968 -23.11 -46.13 -5.69
C GLU A 968 -22.43 -45.72 -7.01
N GLU A 969 -21.12 -45.43 -6.94
CA GLU A 969 -20.05 -46.36 -7.34
C GLU A 969 -18.67 -45.85 -6.84
N GLY A 970 -17.81 -46.77 -6.37
CA GLY A 970 -16.59 -46.47 -5.63
C GLY A 970 -15.42 -45.95 -6.47
N LYS A 971 -14.67 -44.99 -5.92
CA LYS A 971 -13.30 -44.64 -6.37
C LYS A 971 -12.29 -45.18 -5.37
N VAL A 972 -11.42 -46.06 -5.85
CA VAL A 972 -10.18 -46.50 -5.19
C VAL A 972 -9.33 -45.25 -4.93
N SER A 973 -8.83 -45.04 -3.70
CA SER A 973 -7.86 -43.96 -3.44
C SER A 973 -6.53 -44.34 -4.09
N GLU A 974 -6.20 -43.71 -5.21
CA GLU A 974 -4.86 -43.81 -5.79
C GLU A 974 -3.90 -42.98 -4.93
N PHE A 975 -2.96 -43.67 -4.28
CA PHE A 975 -1.88 -43.02 -3.57
C PHE A 975 -0.88 -42.43 -4.57
N THR A 976 -0.45 -41.18 -4.40
CA THR A 976 0.39 -40.48 -5.37
C THR A 976 1.63 -39.85 -4.72
N ILE A 977 2.66 -39.58 -5.53
CA ILE A 977 3.86 -38.79 -5.17
C ILE A 977 4.14 -37.75 -6.26
N PRO A 978 4.87 -36.65 -5.94
CA PRO A 978 5.27 -35.69 -6.95
C PRO A 978 6.29 -36.29 -7.94
N LEU A 979 5.97 -36.20 -9.23
CA LEU A 979 6.87 -36.39 -10.37
C LEU A 979 7.25 -35.01 -10.91
N TYR A 980 8.45 -34.56 -10.57
CA TYR A 980 8.95 -33.26 -11.00
C TYR A 980 9.29 -33.24 -12.49
N ASP A 981 8.99 -32.13 -13.15
CA ASP A 981 9.15 -31.96 -14.62
C ASP A 981 10.57 -31.52 -15.02
N PHE A 982 11.58 -31.95 -14.24
CA PHE A 982 12.99 -31.84 -14.61
C PHE A 982 13.58 -33.24 -14.83
N HIS A 983 14.75 -33.27 -15.49
CA HIS A 983 15.49 -34.52 -15.66
C HIS A 983 16.93 -34.42 -15.16
N ALA A 984 17.39 -35.53 -14.56
CA ALA A 984 18.77 -35.74 -14.18
C ALA A 984 19.55 -36.38 -15.32
N ALA A 985 20.69 -35.78 -15.68
CA ALA A 985 21.59 -36.39 -16.63
C ALA A 985 22.35 -37.56 -15.97
N ALA A 986 22.22 -38.77 -16.50
CA ALA A 986 23.21 -39.81 -16.34
C ALA A 986 24.41 -39.49 -17.26
N GLY A 987 25.03 -38.32 -17.04
CA GLY A 987 26.10 -37.70 -17.82
C GLY A 987 27.00 -36.84 -16.91
N SER A 988 27.36 -35.62 -17.31
CA SER A 988 28.05 -34.66 -16.42
C SER A 988 27.05 -33.98 -15.49
N PHE A 989 26.31 -33.01 -16.00
CA PHE A 989 25.10 -32.41 -15.42
C PHE A 989 24.13 -32.15 -16.59
N SER A 990 22.83 -32.06 -16.32
CA SER A 990 21.85 -31.66 -17.35
C SER A 990 22.03 -30.19 -17.73
N GLU A 991 21.29 -29.74 -18.74
CA GLU A 991 21.12 -28.30 -18.98
C GLU A 991 20.39 -27.66 -17.79
N MET A 992 20.60 -26.35 -17.59
CA MET A 992 19.91 -25.59 -16.55
C MET A 992 18.39 -25.66 -16.76
N GLN A 993 17.66 -26.06 -15.72
CA GLN A 993 16.21 -26.26 -15.72
C GLN A 993 15.59 -25.55 -14.50
N ASP A 994 14.34 -25.06 -14.64
CA ASP A 994 13.55 -24.50 -13.54
C ASP A 994 12.81 -25.65 -12.81
N GLU A 995 12.95 -25.73 -11.49
CA GLU A 995 12.42 -26.82 -10.66
C GLU A 995 11.18 -26.40 -9.83
N LYS A 996 10.08 -25.99 -10.47
CA LYS A 996 8.88 -25.59 -9.72
C LYS A 996 7.61 -26.36 -10.04
N ASP A 997 7.57 -27.06 -11.17
CA ASP A 997 6.39 -27.80 -11.61
C ASP A 997 6.53 -29.31 -11.40
N TYR A 998 5.46 -29.95 -10.96
CA TYR A 998 5.37 -31.40 -10.83
C TYR A 998 3.96 -31.89 -11.16
N SER A 999 3.87 -33.13 -11.64
CA SER A 999 2.62 -33.88 -11.77
C SER A 999 2.52 -34.93 -10.67
N LEU A 1000 1.33 -35.48 -10.43
CA LEU A 1000 1.15 -36.56 -9.46
C LEU A 1000 1.27 -37.93 -10.13
N LEU A 1001 2.17 -38.78 -9.62
CA LEU A 1001 2.41 -40.13 -10.13
C LEU A 1001 1.84 -41.17 -9.15
N PRO A 1002 0.97 -42.10 -9.59
CA PRO A 1002 0.42 -43.14 -8.73
C PRO A 1002 1.49 -44.14 -8.30
N VAL A 1003 1.53 -44.47 -7.01
CA VAL A 1003 2.49 -45.40 -6.40
C VAL A 1003 1.83 -46.30 -5.35
N GLN A 1004 2.56 -47.33 -4.93
CA GLN A 1004 2.14 -48.18 -3.81
C GLN A 1004 2.11 -47.36 -2.50
N GLU A 1005 1.13 -47.64 -1.63
CA GLU A 1005 0.92 -46.98 -0.32
C GLU A 1005 2.19 -46.75 0.50
N ARG A 1006 3.12 -47.73 0.52
CA ARG A 1006 4.40 -47.63 1.24
C ARG A 1006 5.33 -46.50 0.78
N PHE A 1007 5.12 -45.94 -0.40
CA PHE A 1007 5.90 -44.82 -0.95
C PHE A 1007 5.12 -43.50 -0.93
N ALA A 1008 3.85 -43.52 -0.55
CA ALA A 1008 2.94 -42.38 -0.54
C ALA A 1008 3.14 -41.50 0.71
N THR A 1009 4.39 -41.10 0.93
CA THR A 1009 4.78 -40.19 2.00
C THR A 1009 5.52 -39.01 1.39
N GLN A 1010 5.55 -37.87 2.08
CA GLN A 1010 6.23 -36.66 1.60
C GLN A 1010 7.77 -36.81 1.47
N GLU A 1011 8.32 -37.94 1.92
CA GLU A 1011 9.75 -38.27 1.83
C GLU A 1011 10.18 -38.71 0.43
N PHE A 1012 9.25 -39.11 -0.43
CA PHE A 1012 9.55 -39.64 -1.77
C PHE A 1012 9.11 -38.69 -2.88
N PHE A 1013 9.87 -38.69 -3.96
CA PHE A 1013 9.52 -38.01 -5.21
C PHE A 1013 10.11 -38.79 -6.39
N ALA A 1014 9.65 -38.48 -7.59
CA ALA A 1014 10.20 -39.03 -8.82
C ALA A 1014 10.70 -37.93 -9.75
N CYS A 1015 11.72 -38.26 -10.55
CA CYS A 1015 12.12 -37.46 -11.71
C CYS A 1015 12.67 -38.38 -12.79
N LYS A 1016 12.82 -37.83 -14.00
CA LYS A 1016 13.30 -38.59 -15.15
C LYS A 1016 14.82 -38.62 -15.19
N VAL A 1017 15.41 -39.77 -15.51
CA VAL A 1017 16.86 -39.92 -15.70
C VAL A 1017 17.16 -40.19 -17.18
N ILE A 1018 18.03 -39.38 -17.77
CA ILE A 1018 18.39 -39.45 -19.20
C ILE A 1018 19.90 -39.60 -19.33
N GLY A 1019 20.35 -40.63 -20.07
CA GLY A 1019 21.76 -40.90 -20.35
C GLY A 1019 22.19 -42.33 -20.01
N GLU A 1020 23.36 -42.72 -20.51
CA GLU A 1020 23.85 -44.11 -20.48
C GLU A 1020 24.91 -44.38 -19.40
N SER A 1021 25.36 -43.35 -18.68
CA SER A 1021 26.47 -43.54 -17.73
C SER A 1021 26.09 -44.26 -16.43
N MET A 1022 24.81 -44.59 -16.23
CA MET A 1022 24.28 -45.35 -15.09
C MET A 1022 23.58 -46.65 -15.50
N ASN A 1023 23.72 -47.08 -16.76
CA ASN A 1023 22.92 -48.16 -17.38
C ASN A 1023 23.12 -49.57 -16.81
N LYS A 1024 24.09 -49.80 -15.91
CA LYS A 1024 24.14 -51.05 -15.13
C LYS A 1024 23.01 -51.16 -14.09
N ILE A 1025 22.43 -50.04 -13.68
CA ILE A 1025 21.40 -49.98 -12.63
C ILE A 1025 20.17 -49.18 -13.07
N ILE A 1026 20.36 -48.09 -13.81
CA ILE A 1026 19.30 -47.19 -14.28
C ILE A 1026 19.34 -47.15 -15.82
N PRO A 1027 18.42 -47.84 -16.51
CA PRO A 1027 18.29 -47.75 -17.96
C PRO A 1027 18.02 -46.30 -18.40
N ASN A 1028 18.47 -45.96 -19.60
CA ASN A 1028 18.22 -44.63 -20.16
C ASN A 1028 16.72 -44.35 -20.29
N ASN A 1029 16.32 -43.10 -20.03
CA ASN A 1029 14.94 -42.60 -20.11
C ASN A 1029 14.00 -43.21 -19.05
N SER A 1030 14.54 -43.62 -17.90
CA SER A 1030 13.78 -44.20 -16.78
C SER A 1030 13.20 -43.13 -15.84
N ILE A 1031 12.00 -43.35 -15.32
CA ILE A 1031 11.46 -42.59 -14.18
C ILE A 1031 11.99 -43.23 -12.90
N CYS A 1032 12.70 -42.45 -12.09
CA CYS A 1032 13.38 -42.96 -10.91
C CYS A 1032 12.74 -42.41 -9.65
N LEU A 1033 12.52 -43.29 -8.66
CA LEU A 1033 12.04 -42.93 -7.32
C LEU A 1033 13.23 -42.55 -6.43
N PHE A 1034 13.12 -41.40 -5.77
CA PHE A 1034 14.13 -40.87 -4.85
C PHE A 1034 13.54 -40.63 -3.47
N LYS A 1035 14.38 -40.76 -2.44
CA LYS A 1035 14.08 -40.35 -1.07
C LYS A 1035 14.84 -39.07 -0.75
N LYS A 1036 14.15 -38.00 -0.30
CA LYS A 1036 14.71 -36.66 -0.06
C LYS A 1036 15.86 -36.65 0.96
N ASN A 1037 15.78 -37.48 2.00
CA ASN A 1037 16.77 -37.53 3.08
C ASN A 1037 17.70 -38.74 2.95
N VAL A 1038 18.99 -38.48 2.74
CA VAL A 1038 20.05 -39.51 2.75
C VAL A 1038 20.51 -39.76 4.18
N THR A 1039 20.13 -40.90 4.76
CA THR A 1039 20.57 -41.30 6.12
C THR A 1039 21.85 -42.13 6.07
N GLY A 1040 22.77 -41.93 7.02
CA GLY A 1040 24.03 -42.66 7.11
C GLY A 1040 25.13 -42.19 6.14
N SER A 1041 26.14 -43.04 5.89
CA SER A 1041 27.24 -42.72 4.97
C SER A 1041 26.74 -42.60 3.53
N ARG A 1042 27.16 -41.53 2.84
CA ARG A 1042 26.90 -41.32 1.40
C ARG A 1042 27.78 -42.21 0.50
N ASN A 1043 28.85 -42.77 1.04
CA ASN A 1043 29.84 -43.54 0.27
C ASN A 1043 29.23 -44.83 -0.29
N GLY A 1044 29.26 -44.99 -1.61
CA GLY A 1044 28.69 -46.14 -2.34
C GLY A 1044 27.22 -46.01 -2.71
N LYS A 1045 26.53 -44.93 -2.31
CA LYS A 1045 25.12 -44.69 -2.65
C LYS A 1045 24.97 -44.01 -4.02
N ILE A 1046 23.86 -44.29 -4.72
CA ILE A 1046 23.49 -43.57 -5.94
C ILE A 1046 22.66 -42.36 -5.54
N LEU A 1047 23.17 -41.17 -5.84
CA LEU A 1047 22.58 -39.92 -5.36
C LEU A 1047 22.22 -39.01 -6.54
N LEU A 1048 21.10 -38.31 -6.41
CA LEU A 1048 20.71 -37.18 -7.23
C LEU A 1048 21.39 -35.92 -6.68
N ILE A 1049 22.12 -35.23 -7.55
CA ILE A 1049 22.98 -34.10 -7.20
C ILE A 1049 22.61 -32.91 -8.07
N GLU A 1050 22.31 -31.81 -7.42
CA GLU A 1050 22.04 -30.50 -7.98
C GLU A 1050 23.32 -29.68 -8.03
N ASN A 1051 23.50 -28.94 -9.12
CA ASN A 1051 24.49 -27.88 -9.26
C ASN A 1051 23.74 -26.57 -9.56
N ARG A 1052 23.93 -25.56 -8.72
CA ARG A 1052 23.20 -24.28 -8.77
C ARG A 1052 23.95 -23.24 -9.59
N ASP A 1053 23.23 -22.39 -10.31
CA ASP A 1053 23.84 -21.23 -10.97
C ASP A 1053 24.36 -20.22 -9.93
N ALA A 1054 25.62 -19.78 -10.07
CA ALA A 1054 26.25 -18.78 -9.20
C ALA A 1054 25.61 -17.37 -9.33
N LEU A 1055 24.92 -17.10 -10.44
CA LEU A 1055 24.25 -15.82 -10.69
C LEU A 1055 22.76 -15.81 -10.28
N ASP A 1056 22.09 -16.98 -10.28
CA ASP A 1056 20.67 -17.10 -9.96
C ASP A 1056 20.29 -18.47 -9.32
N PRO A 1057 20.64 -18.69 -8.04
CA PRO A 1057 20.55 -20.01 -7.39
C PRO A 1057 19.12 -20.51 -7.10
N ASP A 1058 18.08 -19.71 -7.39
CA ASP A 1058 16.67 -20.01 -7.07
C ASP A 1058 15.80 -20.28 -8.32
N PHE A 1059 16.36 -20.17 -9.53
CA PHE A 1059 15.57 -20.27 -10.77
C PHE A 1059 16.15 -21.23 -11.81
N ASN A 1060 17.46 -21.54 -11.76
CA ASN A 1060 18.09 -22.45 -12.72
C ASN A 1060 19.06 -23.40 -12.02
N SER A 1061 18.80 -24.69 -12.14
CA SER A 1061 19.63 -25.75 -11.58
C SER A 1061 19.92 -26.86 -12.60
N ALA A 1062 21.08 -27.49 -12.50
CA ALA A 1062 21.49 -28.61 -13.33
C ALA A 1062 21.63 -29.87 -12.48
N PHE A 1063 21.19 -31.02 -13.01
CA PHE A 1063 21.06 -32.25 -12.23
C PHE A 1063 21.88 -33.40 -12.81
N THR A 1064 22.51 -34.16 -11.93
CA THR A 1064 23.21 -35.40 -12.28
C THR A 1064 22.90 -36.52 -11.31
N ILE A 1065 23.06 -37.76 -11.75
CA ILE A 1065 22.91 -38.95 -10.92
C ILE A 1065 24.13 -39.86 -11.05
N LYS A 1066 24.78 -40.15 -9.92
CA LYS A 1066 26.03 -40.91 -9.86
C LYS A 1066 26.19 -41.68 -8.57
N THR A 1067 27.09 -42.66 -8.58
CA THR A 1067 27.54 -43.33 -7.35
C THR A 1067 28.53 -42.43 -6.61
N TYR A 1068 28.19 -42.01 -5.41
CA TYR A 1068 28.98 -41.08 -4.60
C TYR A 1068 30.11 -41.82 -3.88
N THR A 1069 31.35 -41.33 -3.99
CA THR A 1069 32.51 -41.81 -3.21
C THR A 1069 33.23 -40.64 -2.55
N SER A 1070 33.70 -40.77 -1.31
CA SER A 1070 34.51 -39.74 -0.65
C SER A 1070 35.76 -40.32 0.01
N GLU A 1071 36.92 -39.71 -0.20
CA GLU A 1071 38.16 -40.03 0.52
C GLU A 1071 38.34 -39.07 1.71
N LYS A 1072 38.73 -39.62 2.88
CA LYS A 1072 38.97 -38.84 4.10
C LYS A 1072 40.43 -38.97 4.52
N ILE A 1073 41.08 -37.84 4.84
CA ILE A 1073 42.40 -37.82 5.49
C ILE A 1073 42.18 -37.57 6.98
N ILE A 1074 42.88 -38.33 7.82
CA ILE A 1074 42.89 -38.15 9.27
C ILE A 1074 44.09 -37.24 9.60
N THR A 1075 43.79 -36.09 10.20
CA THR A 1075 44.78 -35.13 10.73
C THR A 1075 44.73 -35.13 12.25
N GLU A 1076 45.74 -34.54 12.92
CA GLU A 1076 45.82 -34.48 14.39
C GLU A 1076 44.65 -33.66 15.02
N GLU A 1077 43.97 -32.81 14.24
CA GLU A 1077 42.80 -32.02 14.68
C GLU A 1077 41.44 -32.68 14.33
N GLY A 1078 41.43 -33.81 13.62
CA GLY A 1078 40.21 -34.52 13.21
C GLY A 1078 40.24 -35.03 11.76
N TRP A 1079 39.11 -35.55 11.29
CA TRP A 1079 38.99 -36.10 9.94
C TRP A 1079 38.52 -35.01 8.96
N GLN A 1080 39.25 -34.78 7.85
CA GLN A 1080 38.84 -33.88 6.77
C GLN A 1080 38.57 -34.67 5.48
N HIS A 1081 37.61 -34.20 4.66
CA HIS A 1081 37.35 -34.77 3.33
C HIS A 1081 38.41 -34.26 2.35
N ASN A 1082 39.13 -35.17 1.67
CA ASN A 1082 40.21 -34.81 0.74
C ASN A 1082 39.74 -34.72 -0.72
N SER A 1083 38.70 -35.47 -1.10
CA SER A 1083 38.03 -35.33 -2.40
C SER A 1083 36.67 -36.06 -2.43
N ILE A 1084 35.72 -35.55 -3.20
CA ILE A 1084 34.46 -36.25 -3.53
C ILE A 1084 34.52 -36.66 -5.01
N ILE A 1085 34.25 -37.94 -5.28
CA ILE A 1085 34.29 -38.54 -6.61
C ILE A 1085 32.91 -39.10 -6.94
N LEU A 1086 32.28 -38.58 -7.99
CA LEU A 1086 31.04 -39.11 -8.54
C LEU A 1086 31.35 -40.07 -9.69
N LYS A 1087 31.09 -41.35 -9.47
CA LYS A 1087 31.45 -42.43 -10.41
C LYS A 1087 30.26 -42.82 -11.29
N PRO A 1088 30.45 -43.00 -12.62
CA PRO A 1088 29.47 -43.64 -13.47
C PRO A 1088 29.33 -45.12 -13.12
N ASN A 1089 28.19 -45.70 -13.42
CA ASN A 1089 27.91 -47.13 -13.30
C ASN A 1089 27.34 -47.66 -14.63
N SER A 1090 28.22 -47.77 -15.62
CA SER A 1090 27.85 -48.13 -17.01
C SER A 1090 28.55 -49.41 -17.48
N TYR A 1091 27.97 -50.09 -18.46
CA TYR A 1091 28.64 -51.16 -19.24
C TYR A 1091 29.71 -50.61 -20.18
N ASN A 1092 29.77 -49.29 -20.39
CA ASN A 1092 30.78 -48.61 -21.20
C ASN A 1092 31.81 -47.90 -20.30
N ASP A 1093 33.07 -48.31 -20.38
CA ASP A 1093 34.15 -47.79 -19.54
C ASP A 1093 34.67 -46.39 -19.96
N ASN A 1094 34.15 -45.82 -21.05
CA ASN A 1094 34.56 -44.49 -21.54
C ASN A 1094 33.99 -43.31 -20.73
N PHE A 1095 33.04 -43.54 -19.82
CA PHE A 1095 32.50 -42.48 -18.97
C PHE A 1095 33.49 -42.11 -17.85
N LYS A 1096 33.81 -40.82 -17.74
CA LYS A 1096 34.77 -40.31 -16.75
C LYS A 1096 34.09 -40.01 -15.40
N ASN A 1097 34.89 -40.07 -14.34
CA ASN A 1097 34.47 -39.61 -13.01
C ASN A 1097 34.34 -38.08 -12.98
N ILE A 1098 33.40 -37.57 -12.18
CA ILE A 1098 33.32 -36.14 -11.85
C ILE A 1098 34.02 -35.95 -10.51
N LEU A 1099 35.05 -35.10 -10.50
CA LEU A 1099 35.79 -34.73 -9.28
C LEU A 1099 35.24 -33.41 -8.75
N ILE A 1100 34.86 -33.39 -7.47
CA ILE A 1100 34.43 -32.19 -6.77
C ILE A 1100 35.54 -31.79 -5.80
N ASN A 1101 36.05 -30.57 -5.96
CA ASN A 1101 37.12 -29.95 -5.19
C ASN A 1101 36.53 -28.84 -4.28
N GLU A 1102 37.35 -28.18 -3.46
CA GLU A 1102 36.88 -27.14 -2.53
C GLU A 1102 36.26 -25.91 -3.24
N ASP A 1103 36.71 -25.58 -4.45
CA ASP A 1103 36.22 -24.42 -5.20
C ASP A 1103 34.79 -24.57 -5.72
N ASN A 1104 34.30 -25.80 -5.92
CA ASN A 1104 32.97 -26.09 -6.48
C ASN A 1104 32.05 -26.90 -5.55
N SER A 1105 32.49 -27.19 -4.31
CA SER A 1105 31.67 -27.94 -3.35
C SER A 1105 30.47 -27.15 -2.82
N ASN A 1106 30.56 -25.82 -2.79
CA ASN A 1106 29.51 -24.94 -2.26
C ASN A 1106 28.31 -24.77 -3.21
N GLU A 1107 28.49 -25.08 -4.50
CA GLU A 1107 27.47 -24.96 -5.54
C GLU A 1107 26.67 -26.27 -5.72
N MET A 1108 27.12 -27.36 -5.09
CA MET A 1108 26.53 -28.69 -5.25
C MET A 1108 25.75 -29.15 -4.02
N ARG A 1109 24.52 -29.61 -4.24
CA ARG A 1109 23.63 -30.14 -3.19
C ARG A 1109 23.14 -31.54 -3.53
N VAL A 1110 23.13 -32.45 -2.56
CA VAL A 1110 22.47 -33.76 -2.71
C VAL A 1110 20.97 -33.57 -2.46
N ILE A 1111 20.14 -33.91 -3.45
CA ILE A 1111 18.68 -33.76 -3.39
C ILE A 1111 17.97 -35.05 -2.99
N GLY A 1112 18.51 -36.21 -3.34
CA GLY A 1112 17.88 -37.47 -2.98
C GLY A 1112 18.74 -38.71 -3.18
N GLU A 1113 18.37 -39.77 -2.47
CA GLU A 1113 18.94 -41.12 -2.64
C GLU A 1113 18.06 -41.92 -3.59
N PHE A 1114 18.66 -42.51 -4.62
CA PHE A 1114 17.96 -43.39 -5.56
C PHE A 1114 17.46 -44.66 -4.86
N ILE A 1115 16.19 -44.97 -5.05
CA ILE A 1115 15.52 -46.14 -4.45
C ILE A 1115 15.32 -47.23 -5.50
N LYS A 1116 14.65 -46.90 -6.62
CA LYS A 1116 14.39 -47.83 -7.71
C LYS A 1116 13.90 -47.10 -8.98
N VAL A 1117 13.92 -47.80 -10.10
CA VAL A 1117 13.19 -47.41 -11.31
C VAL A 1117 11.70 -47.76 -11.13
N LEU A 1118 10.83 -46.83 -11.52
CA LEU A 1118 9.39 -47.04 -11.62
C LEU A 1118 9.08 -47.55 -13.03
N ASN A 1119 8.32 -48.65 -13.12
CA ASN A 1119 7.89 -49.26 -14.37
C ASN A 1119 6.51 -48.77 -14.79
#